data_AF-A0A1B7WW67-F1
#
_entry.id   AF-A0A1B7WW67-F1
#
_cell.length_a   1.000
_cell.length_b   1.000
_cell.length_c   1.000
_cell.angle_alpha   90.00
_cell.angle_beta   90.00
_cell.angle_gamma   90.00
#
_symmetry.space_group_name_H-M   'P 1'
#
loop_
_entity.id
_entity.type
_entity.pdbx_description
1 polymer ?
#
loop_
_entity_poly.entity_id
_entity_poly.type
_entity_poly.pdbx_seq_one_letter_code
_entity_poly.pdbx_strand_id
1 'polypeptide(L)'
;MIYKEDFEQRLKDLDWTLYKLAKEFAEYRATGGDVSPASRYHSSIGKAIENPGKSRLETIEDIVQVLNGELTILWDAGKVVTIRLEDETLEALKQRSENEGKTINEIAKQLLLQALLGLSAQKSKQVTNLVMGEETKIRRSFHPIMASAYSAVHEWLGEIPDAQGYKELNYSKDILHCLEKGDLKSTAFQFYSLFPRYYFQASHILDNIIESNRLLNRLRYHPRIYLLDVGCVMGAATAAFIEKILTLPQEEIASKKIEIICVGIDPNIYGYAIYQKLMQELQEKIKPFNITLDFKTINQPLAPAILSTISHLKNKLNDQDTSLKSLSNLFIMQLDLASSISQDDSLQKERNKKLKALGLAQEIDTDIEKEFWQDEALSYKRLLEEVPIEKLHLTTIGTKNLEKSLKQIIQVSDINEGINAICTAFDKFLCKHRISYVMEGRQAVDFENPVSSYWYEQNQINYADQFQAVCQTIKNSELEEDNEWNKLISLENIELAWVKARNNVFDESFYDEVEIRLFENNLDENLLFLIDNLVNRLYSDNFLPSNQDIEYKFVKGRSKGRPKQLTRLEEEILAIAILQTIGLKKDLDFYSYQLKEEQTEDLYEDYFPNYKRFLEASKKSANSYPKGAVLRTDIKQYYEKVIQQQLVDITIKEMGINSIRIEWLLSKILQQNLNNGHEDGIGLKQGTLTSGFYANLYLKAVDDYFINEPKWKHKLHFHRYVDDIIVIVKNGSDIKILETDLENKLSELKLNLNKEKTEYYETISDFLPSTKLDEHLDELNKEFNLMLYPLWIMNYDYRTEFELANSSHDEKLWWKLIKIYQQCLYSLGIYVTETRLSRKIYQKLNSAKFNIKQQLEFPSLATDDNFIIISQWNSQFKKLNHTWMVRKNEIKIKIINLFKTSFNELQEITIMIRNNLDSISEEEKRKLNIKRRQLETRIRAYVNKLLILGFDEVWIQIFIIICGDSFVIRDLLDVIVGLASQGHTDAITKLWEYYQNSSIATEEPSEYVRAILLESFRFLPILKSADWELIFNSATAAKSDIEKLKATETWLYLGHLAKPYVQPQHLQNIVNALKSDPPPFTRLKKNYILILGMYDYELLDNIPLSSEEKNDYLIKDALKLAESGKVSEIFKEIEPARVRQYYNQKQKSVTKDKQYSL
;
A
#
# COMPACT_ATOMS: atom_id res chain seq x y z
N MET A 1 18.07 -44.25 2.08
CA MET A 1 18.27 -45.68 1.75
C MET A 1 18.27 -46.45 3.07
N ILE A 2 17.52 -47.55 3.18
CA ILE A 2 17.60 -48.44 4.35
C ILE A 2 18.62 -49.52 4.03
N TYR A 3 19.72 -49.59 4.77
CA TYR A 3 20.71 -50.66 4.62
C TYR A 3 20.27 -51.86 5.45
N LYS A 4 20.16 -53.03 4.81
CA LYS A 4 19.67 -54.26 5.45
C LYS A 4 20.49 -54.65 6.68
N GLU A 5 21.79 -54.38 6.66
CA GLU A 5 22.74 -54.67 7.76
C GLU A 5 22.43 -53.85 9.02
N ASP A 6 22.19 -52.54 8.88
CA ASP A 6 21.85 -51.66 10.01
C ASP A 6 20.49 -52.03 10.63
N PHE A 7 19.55 -52.43 9.79
CA PHE A 7 18.23 -52.87 10.22
C PHE A 7 18.29 -54.21 11.00
N GLU A 8 19.06 -55.18 10.50
CA GLU A 8 19.26 -56.46 11.19
C GLU A 8 20.00 -56.26 12.52
N GLN A 9 20.95 -55.32 12.58
CA GLN A 9 21.63 -54.95 13.82
C GLN A 9 20.66 -54.32 14.83
N ARG A 10 19.79 -53.40 14.39
CA ARG A 10 18.79 -52.77 15.26
C ARG A 10 17.79 -53.77 15.84
N LEU A 11 17.35 -54.76 15.06
CA LEU A 11 16.49 -55.83 15.58
C LEU A 11 17.20 -56.70 16.62
N LYS A 12 18.49 -56.98 16.43
CA LYS A 12 19.31 -57.67 17.45
C LYS A 12 19.45 -56.85 18.73
N ASP A 13 19.69 -55.55 18.61
CA ASP A 13 19.85 -54.64 19.76
C ASP A 13 18.56 -54.56 20.61
N LEU A 14 17.41 -54.69 19.97
CA LEU A 14 16.09 -54.71 20.63
C LEU A 14 15.68 -56.11 21.12
N ASP A 15 16.46 -57.15 20.84
CA ASP A 15 16.11 -58.57 21.04
C ASP A 15 14.77 -58.96 20.37
N TRP A 16 14.56 -58.46 19.15
CA TRP A 16 13.34 -58.65 18.38
C TRP A 16 13.58 -59.53 17.16
N THR A 17 12.66 -60.47 16.93
CA THR A 17 12.59 -61.22 15.67
C THR A 17 11.73 -60.49 14.66
N LEU A 18 11.87 -60.80 13.37
CA LEU A 18 11.01 -60.23 12.32
C LEU A 18 9.52 -60.50 12.60
N TYR A 19 9.21 -61.64 13.22
CA TYR A 19 7.85 -61.97 13.65
C TYR A 19 7.36 -61.09 14.80
N LYS A 20 8.24 -60.78 15.75
CA LYS A 20 7.92 -59.85 16.84
C LYS A 20 7.68 -58.44 16.29
N LEU A 21 8.52 -57.96 15.38
CA LEU A 21 8.30 -56.70 14.67
C LEU A 21 6.95 -56.69 13.93
N ALA A 22 6.60 -57.78 13.23
CA ALA A 22 5.33 -57.87 12.53
C ALA A 22 4.11 -57.87 13.46
N LYS A 23 4.28 -58.33 14.70
CA LYS A 23 3.26 -58.26 15.74
C LYS A 23 3.08 -56.84 16.27
N GLU A 24 4.18 -56.19 16.65
CA GLU A 24 4.17 -54.78 17.12
C GLU A 24 3.65 -53.84 16.02
N PHE A 25 3.99 -54.11 14.76
CA PHE A 25 3.46 -53.41 13.59
C PHE A 25 1.94 -53.60 13.41
N ALA A 26 1.44 -54.81 13.67
CA ALA A 26 0.00 -55.10 13.61
C ALA A 26 -0.76 -54.38 14.72
N GLU A 27 -0.18 -54.33 15.92
CA GLU A 27 -0.73 -53.62 17.07
C GLU A 27 -0.70 -52.10 16.84
N TYR A 28 0.40 -51.58 16.29
CA TYR A 28 0.53 -50.17 15.89
C TYR A 28 -0.52 -49.76 14.86
N ARG A 29 -0.72 -50.56 13.80
CA ARG A 29 -1.75 -50.25 12.79
C ARG A 29 -3.19 -50.45 13.26
N ALA A 30 -3.40 -51.11 14.40
CA ALA A 30 -4.73 -51.35 14.92
C ALA A 30 -5.28 -50.17 15.75
N THR A 31 -4.45 -49.24 16.24
CA THR A 31 -4.81 -48.04 17.05
C THR A 31 -6.27 -48.00 17.55
N GLY A 32 -6.60 -48.88 18.50
CA GLY A 32 -7.91 -48.95 19.17
C GLY A 32 -8.94 -49.97 18.64
N GLY A 33 -8.61 -50.78 17.62
CA GLY A 33 -9.45 -51.86 17.06
C GLY A 33 -8.84 -53.27 17.15
N ASP A 34 -9.47 -54.26 16.51
CA ASP A 34 -9.03 -55.67 16.54
C ASP A 34 -7.68 -55.88 15.82
N VAL A 35 -6.69 -56.39 16.57
CA VAL A 35 -5.33 -56.62 16.08
C VAL A 35 -5.28 -57.81 15.12
N SER A 36 -4.89 -57.57 13.87
CA SER A 36 -4.69 -58.63 12.88
C SER A 36 -3.50 -59.55 13.24
N PRO A 37 -3.53 -60.85 12.88
CA PRO A 37 -2.42 -61.76 13.17
C PRO A 37 -1.10 -61.31 12.53
N ALA A 38 0.00 -61.39 13.27
CA ALA A 38 1.35 -60.97 12.82
C ALA A 38 1.80 -61.65 11.51
N SER A 39 1.33 -62.88 11.25
CA SER A 39 1.60 -63.62 10.00
C SER A 39 1.12 -62.88 8.75
N ARG A 40 0.11 -62.01 8.87
CA ARG A 40 -0.41 -61.18 7.78
C ARG A 40 0.60 -60.13 7.31
N TYR A 41 1.42 -59.60 8.22
CA TYR A 41 2.38 -58.53 7.93
C TYR A 41 3.82 -59.01 7.83
N HIS A 42 4.10 -60.23 8.29
CA HIS A 42 5.45 -60.79 8.26
C HIS A 42 6.10 -60.81 6.87
N SER A 43 5.35 -61.20 5.83
CA SER A 43 5.88 -61.24 4.46
C SER A 43 6.06 -59.85 3.85
N SER A 44 5.14 -58.93 4.14
CA SER A 44 5.17 -57.55 3.64
C SER A 44 6.31 -56.75 4.27
N ILE A 45 6.53 -56.90 5.58
CA ILE A 45 7.64 -56.26 6.29
C ILE A 45 8.97 -56.81 5.80
N GLY A 46 9.10 -58.14 5.66
CA GLY A 46 10.30 -58.75 5.09
C GLY A 46 10.66 -58.20 3.69
N LYS A 47 9.66 -58.07 2.81
CA LYS A 47 9.86 -57.48 1.47
C LYS A 47 10.20 -55.99 1.50
N ALA A 48 9.66 -55.26 2.49
CA ALA A 48 9.94 -53.84 2.69
C ALA A 48 11.38 -53.57 3.12
N ILE A 49 11.98 -54.50 3.86
CA ILE A 49 13.38 -54.41 4.26
C ILE A 49 14.32 -54.84 3.12
N GLU A 50 13.96 -55.90 2.37
CA GLU A 50 14.80 -56.40 1.28
C GLU A 50 14.80 -55.50 0.04
N ASN A 51 13.67 -54.85 -0.26
CA ASN A 51 13.54 -53.94 -1.40
C ASN A 51 12.70 -52.70 -1.01
N PRO A 52 13.27 -51.78 -0.20
CA PRO A 52 12.54 -50.63 0.32
C PRO A 52 12.01 -49.72 -0.78
N GLY A 53 12.72 -49.58 -1.90
CA GLY A 53 12.29 -48.77 -3.05
C GLY A 53 11.10 -49.32 -3.83
N LYS A 54 10.66 -50.56 -3.58
CA LYS A 54 9.46 -51.17 -4.20
C LYS A 54 8.30 -51.32 -3.23
N SER A 55 8.48 -50.90 -1.98
CA SER A 55 7.47 -51.00 -0.93
C SER A 55 6.78 -49.66 -0.75
N ARG A 56 5.53 -49.69 -0.26
CA ARG A 56 4.78 -48.46 -0.02
C ARG A 56 5.45 -47.67 1.09
N LEU A 57 5.58 -46.35 0.90
CA LEU A 57 6.24 -45.46 1.86
C LEU A 57 5.61 -45.57 3.25
N GLU A 58 4.29 -45.65 3.34
CA GLU A 58 3.54 -45.87 4.59
C GLU A 58 4.01 -47.13 5.35
N THR A 59 4.33 -48.22 4.64
CA THR A 59 4.84 -49.43 5.29
C THR A 59 6.25 -49.22 5.85
N ILE A 60 7.06 -48.39 5.19
CA ILE A 60 8.40 -48.04 5.66
C ILE A 60 8.33 -47.09 6.85
N GLU A 61 7.45 -46.09 6.79
CA GLU A 61 7.19 -45.14 7.89
C GLU A 61 6.73 -45.87 9.15
N ASP A 62 5.74 -46.76 9.04
CA ASP A 62 5.25 -47.52 10.18
C ASP A 62 6.32 -48.46 10.77
N ILE A 63 7.17 -49.09 9.94
CA ILE A 63 8.30 -49.90 10.43
C ILE A 63 9.27 -49.02 11.22
N VAL A 64 9.57 -47.82 10.72
CA VAL A 64 10.47 -46.86 11.38
C VAL A 64 9.86 -46.37 12.69
N GLN A 65 8.56 -46.07 12.72
CA GLN A 65 7.84 -45.68 13.94
C GLN A 65 7.79 -46.78 14.98
N VAL A 66 7.48 -48.02 14.59
CA VAL A 66 7.49 -49.18 15.52
C VAL A 66 8.90 -49.46 16.07
N LEU A 67 9.96 -49.13 15.32
CA LEU A 67 11.34 -49.23 15.78
C LEU A 67 11.86 -47.96 16.49
N ASN A 68 10.99 -46.96 16.67
CA ASN A 68 11.28 -45.67 17.29
C ASN A 68 12.43 -44.91 16.60
N GLY A 69 12.49 -44.99 15.27
CA GLY A 69 13.48 -44.31 14.43
C GLY A 69 12.97 -43.02 13.81
N GLU A 70 13.89 -42.25 13.22
CA GLU A 70 13.60 -41.02 12.48
C GLU A 70 13.81 -41.25 10.98
N LEU A 71 12.85 -40.82 10.14
CA LEU A 71 12.92 -40.97 8.69
C LEU A 71 13.41 -39.67 8.04
N THR A 72 14.64 -39.66 7.51
CA THR A 72 15.18 -38.53 6.75
C THR A 72 15.02 -38.75 5.24
N ILE A 73 14.32 -37.84 4.56
CA ILE A 73 14.08 -37.89 3.11
C ILE A 73 14.89 -36.79 2.43
N LEU A 74 15.80 -37.18 1.53
CA LEU A 74 16.63 -36.26 0.73
C LEU A 74 16.05 -36.17 -0.69
N TRP A 75 15.79 -34.96 -1.19
CA TRP A 75 15.26 -34.70 -2.53
C TRP A 75 16.29 -33.98 -3.40
N ASP A 76 16.46 -34.42 -4.64
CA ASP A 76 17.07 -33.61 -5.70
C ASP A 76 16.01 -32.78 -6.43
N ALA A 77 16.42 -31.60 -6.91
CA ALA A 77 15.53 -30.57 -7.46
C ALA A 77 14.78 -31.01 -8.72
N GLY A 78 13.50 -31.37 -8.53
CA GLY A 78 12.55 -31.73 -9.60
C GLY A 78 11.20 -32.14 -8.99
N LYS A 79 10.48 -31.15 -8.43
CA LYS A 79 9.31 -31.36 -7.54
C LYS A 79 8.04 -31.83 -8.27
N VAL A 80 7.43 -32.89 -7.74
CA VAL A 80 5.98 -32.91 -7.47
C VAL A 80 5.83 -32.85 -5.95
N VAL A 81 5.02 -31.91 -5.46
CA VAL A 81 4.84 -31.59 -4.03
C VAL A 81 3.66 -32.40 -3.48
N THR A 82 3.82 -33.01 -2.31
CA THR A 82 2.70 -33.48 -1.49
C THR A 82 2.65 -32.65 -0.21
N ILE A 83 1.55 -31.94 0.02
CA ILE A 83 1.31 -31.08 1.19
C ILE A 83 0.63 -31.93 2.26
N ARG A 84 1.12 -31.91 3.50
CA ARG A 84 0.39 -32.43 4.67
C ARG A 84 -0.57 -31.33 5.14
N LEU A 85 -1.85 -31.66 5.25
CA LEU A 85 -2.91 -30.72 5.62
C LEU A 85 -3.18 -30.86 7.12
N GLU A 86 -3.35 -29.72 7.79
CA GLU A 86 -3.68 -29.64 9.23
C GLU A 86 -5.04 -30.30 9.52
N ASP A 87 -5.25 -30.76 10.75
CA ASP A 87 -6.41 -31.60 11.14
C ASP A 87 -7.77 -30.95 10.81
N GLU A 88 -7.89 -29.63 10.92
CA GLU A 88 -9.10 -28.88 10.55
C GLU A 88 -9.34 -28.86 9.03
N THR A 89 -8.26 -28.87 8.24
CA THR A 89 -8.33 -28.94 6.78
C THR A 89 -8.65 -30.36 6.32
N LEU A 90 -8.17 -31.37 7.04
CA LEU A 90 -8.54 -32.77 6.83
C LEU A 90 -10.02 -33.00 7.13
N GLU A 91 -10.55 -32.37 8.18
CA GLU A 91 -11.96 -32.45 8.54
C GLU A 91 -12.85 -31.73 7.52
N ALA A 92 -12.44 -30.56 7.03
CA ALA A 92 -13.11 -29.86 5.92
C ALA A 92 -13.08 -30.65 4.60
N LEU A 93 -11.97 -31.37 4.32
CA LEU A 93 -11.84 -32.22 3.14
C LEU A 93 -12.61 -33.53 3.28
N LYS A 94 -12.74 -34.10 4.49
CA LYS A 94 -13.64 -35.23 4.78
C LYS A 94 -15.08 -34.81 4.59
N GLN A 95 -15.48 -33.66 5.13
CA GLN A 95 -16.84 -33.13 4.97
C GLN A 95 -17.15 -32.89 3.49
N ARG A 96 -16.19 -32.32 2.73
CA ARG A 96 -16.33 -32.13 1.29
C ARG A 96 -16.31 -33.44 0.50
N SER A 97 -15.53 -34.43 0.95
CA SER A 97 -15.45 -35.80 0.40
C SER A 97 -16.77 -36.55 0.54
N GLU A 98 -17.38 -36.48 1.72
CA GLU A 98 -18.71 -37.02 2.00
C GLU A 98 -19.79 -36.30 1.18
N ASN A 99 -19.66 -34.97 1.06
CA ASN A 99 -20.62 -34.13 0.37
C ASN A 99 -20.61 -34.27 -1.17
N GLU A 100 -19.43 -34.45 -1.78
CA GLU A 100 -19.24 -34.61 -3.22
C GLU A 100 -19.21 -36.09 -3.66
N GLY A 101 -19.34 -37.06 -2.73
CA GLY A 101 -19.34 -38.50 -3.04
C GLY A 101 -18.01 -39.01 -3.62
N LYS A 102 -16.92 -38.28 -3.40
CA LYS A 102 -15.56 -38.56 -3.91
C LYS A 102 -14.61 -38.86 -2.76
N THR A 103 -13.54 -39.59 -3.01
CA THR A 103 -12.50 -39.81 -2.01
C THR A 103 -11.74 -38.52 -1.69
N ILE A 104 -11.23 -38.37 -0.45
CA ILE A 104 -10.40 -37.23 -0.03
C ILE A 104 -9.24 -37.01 -1.01
N ASN A 105 -8.65 -38.10 -1.54
CA ASN A 105 -7.58 -38.02 -2.53
C ASN A 105 -8.05 -37.46 -3.89
N GLU A 106 -9.27 -37.73 -4.33
CA GLU A 106 -9.81 -37.14 -5.56
C GLU A 106 -10.09 -35.65 -5.40
N ILE A 107 -10.61 -35.23 -4.25
CA ILE A 107 -10.82 -33.82 -3.92
C ILE A 107 -9.49 -33.09 -3.78
N ALA A 108 -8.51 -33.67 -3.07
CA ALA A 108 -7.18 -33.10 -2.94
C ALA A 108 -6.49 -32.96 -4.30
N LYS A 109 -6.62 -33.96 -5.18
CA LYS A 109 -6.06 -33.93 -6.54
C LYS A 109 -6.76 -32.91 -7.44
N GLN A 110 -8.07 -32.73 -7.28
CA GLN A 110 -8.86 -31.72 -7.99
C GLN A 110 -8.48 -30.30 -7.54
N LEU A 111 -8.29 -30.08 -6.23
CA LEU A 111 -7.81 -28.81 -5.66
C LEU A 111 -6.37 -28.51 -6.07
N LEU A 112 -5.50 -29.52 -6.11
CA LEU A 112 -4.11 -29.40 -6.55
C LEU A 112 -4.05 -29.05 -8.06
N LEU A 113 -4.90 -29.66 -8.88
CA LEU A 113 -5.03 -29.34 -10.31
C LEU A 113 -5.58 -27.91 -10.52
N GLN A 114 -6.56 -27.46 -9.72
CA GLN A 114 -7.05 -26.08 -9.77
C GLN A 114 -5.96 -25.07 -9.39
N ALA A 115 -5.17 -25.37 -8.35
CA ALA A 115 -4.05 -24.54 -7.92
C ALA A 115 -2.90 -24.50 -8.96
N LEU A 116 -2.54 -25.66 -9.54
CA LEU A 116 -1.49 -25.76 -10.56
C LEU A 116 -1.88 -25.13 -11.92
N LEU A 117 -3.19 -25.01 -12.20
CA LEU A 117 -3.72 -24.37 -13.41
C LEU A 117 -4.10 -22.89 -13.22
N GLY A 118 -3.87 -22.31 -12.03
CA GLY A 118 -4.16 -20.89 -11.75
C GLY A 118 -5.67 -20.56 -11.69
N LEU A 119 -6.53 -21.54 -11.41
CA LEU A 119 -7.97 -21.35 -11.30
C LEU A 119 -8.33 -20.96 -9.85
N SER A 120 -8.97 -19.81 -9.66
CA SER A 120 -9.42 -19.35 -8.33
C SER A 120 -10.38 -20.35 -7.69
N ALA A 121 -10.24 -20.59 -6.39
CA ALA A 121 -11.10 -21.47 -5.61
C ALA A 121 -12.59 -21.09 -5.79
N GLN A 122 -13.31 -21.88 -6.59
CA GLN A 122 -14.77 -21.80 -6.65
C GLN A 122 -15.33 -22.16 -5.28
N LYS A 123 -16.11 -21.24 -4.69
CA LYS A 123 -17.07 -21.53 -3.61
C LYS A 123 -17.86 -22.79 -3.98
N SER A 124 -18.10 -23.66 -3.01
CA SER A 124 -18.85 -24.91 -3.21
C SER A 124 -20.23 -24.62 -3.83
N LYS A 125 -20.37 -24.99 -5.11
CA LYS A 125 -21.64 -25.47 -5.66
C LYS A 125 -21.43 -26.94 -5.97
N GLN A 126 -21.67 -27.78 -4.98
CA GLN A 126 -22.25 -29.14 -5.09
C GLN A 126 -21.92 -29.92 -3.83
N VAL A 127 -22.89 -29.94 -2.93
CA VAL A 127 -23.11 -31.06 -2.02
C VAL A 127 -24.48 -31.58 -2.39
N THR A 128 -24.58 -32.89 -2.55
CA THR A 128 -25.75 -33.74 -2.82
C THR A 128 -25.72 -34.42 -4.19
N ASN A 129 -25.00 -35.53 -4.23
CA ASN A 129 -25.47 -36.71 -4.95
C ASN A 129 -24.90 -37.97 -4.29
N LEU A 130 -25.58 -38.43 -3.23
CA LEU A 130 -25.73 -39.86 -2.93
C LEU A 130 -27.05 -40.11 -2.20
N VAL A 131 -28.14 -39.72 -2.85
CA VAL A 131 -29.36 -40.53 -2.94
C VAL A 131 -29.82 -40.36 -4.38
N MET A 132 -29.80 -41.44 -5.17
CA MET A 132 -30.60 -41.52 -6.40
C MET A 132 -32.07 -41.49 -5.97
N GLY A 133 -32.55 -40.27 -5.82
CA GLY A 133 -33.90 -39.84 -5.51
C GLY A 133 -33.90 -38.33 -5.75
N GLU A 134 -34.09 -37.96 -7.02
CA GLU A 134 -34.35 -36.61 -7.56
C GLU A 134 -33.65 -35.44 -6.82
N GLU A 135 -32.53 -34.94 -7.38
CA GLU A 135 -31.87 -33.68 -6.93
C GLU A 135 -32.89 -32.56 -6.66
N THR A 136 -32.93 -32.05 -5.43
CA THR A 136 -33.70 -30.86 -5.07
C THR A 136 -33.05 -29.62 -5.70
N LYS A 137 -33.52 -29.25 -6.88
CA LYS A 137 -33.21 -27.97 -7.54
C LYS A 137 -33.45 -26.80 -6.56
N ILE A 138 -32.41 -26.03 -6.23
CA ILE A 138 -32.52 -24.80 -5.44
C ILE A 138 -33.30 -23.78 -6.27
N ARG A 139 -34.55 -23.51 -5.89
CA ARG A 139 -35.43 -22.56 -6.58
C ARG A 139 -35.32 -21.18 -5.94
N ARG A 140 -35.24 -20.15 -6.78
CA ARG A 140 -35.31 -18.76 -6.33
C ARG A 140 -36.75 -18.33 -6.13
N SER A 141 -37.00 -17.48 -5.15
CA SER A 141 -38.30 -16.87 -4.91
C SER A 141 -38.18 -15.35 -4.98
N PHE A 142 -39.30 -14.66 -5.17
CA PHE A 142 -39.31 -13.21 -5.16
C PHE A 142 -38.86 -12.69 -3.80
N HIS A 143 -37.94 -11.72 -3.81
CA HIS A 143 -37.66 -10.97 -2.59
C HIS A 143 -38.94 -10.25 -2.12
N PRO A 144 -39.31 -10.29 -0.82
CA PRO A 144 -40.60 -9.78 -0.35
C PRO A 144 -40.89 -8.32 -0.74
N ILE A 145 -39.86 -7.48 -0.75
CA ILE A 145 -39.95 -6.08 -1.19
C ILE A 145 -40.31 -5.98 -2.68
N MET A 146 -39.67 -6.80 -3.52
CA MET A 146 -39.93 -6.83 -4.97
C MET A 146 -41.33 -7.37 -5.25
N ALA A 147 -41.77 -8.40 -4.52
CA ALA A 147 -43.14 -8.92 -4.61
C ALA A 147 -44.19 -7.87 -4.23
N SER A 148 -43.91 -7.09 -3.18
CA SER A 148 -44.81 -6.03 -2.73
C SER A 148 -44.89 -4.89 -3.75
N ALA A 149 -43.76 -4.46 -4.33
CA ALA A 149 -43.75 -3.45 -5.40
C ALA A 149 -44.47 -3.93 -6.66
N TYR A 150 -44.18 -5.16 -7.09
CA TYR A 150 -44.84 -5.81 -8.22
C TYR A 150 -46.36 -5.90 -8.03
N SER A 151 -46.82 -6.29 -6.84
CA SER A 151 -48.26 -6.37 -6.53
C SER A 151 -48.93 -5.00 -6.53
N ALA A 152 -48.27 -3.97 -5.97
CA ALA A 152 -48.80 -2.60 -5.94
C ALA A 152 -48.99 -2.02 -7.35
N VAL A 153 -48.12 -2.37 -8.31
CA VAL A 153 -48.30 -2.00 -9.72
C VAL A 153 -49.54 -2.68 -10.31
N HIS A 154 -49.82 -3.94 -9.97
CA HIS A 154 -51.04 -4.62 -10.42
C HIS A 154 -52.32 -4.05 -9.79
N GLU A 155 -52.28 -3.63 -8.53
CA GLU A 155 -53.38 -2.91 -7.89
C GLU A 155 -53.67 -1.61 -8.64
N TRP A 156 -52.64 -0.81 -8.92
CA TRP A 156 -52.74 0.41 -9.71
C TRP A 156 -53.29 0.17 -11.12
N LEU A 157 -52.83 -0.87 -11.82
CA LEU A 157 -53.36 -1.25 -13.12
C LEU A 157 -54.84 -1.66 -13.05
N GLY A 158 -55.27 -2.28 -11.95
CA GLY A 158 -56.66 -2.66 -11.72
C GLY A 158 -57.62 -1.46 -11.60
N GLU A 159 -57.11 -0.30 -11.21
CA GLU A 159 -57.87 0.95 -11.10
C GLU A 159 -58.00 1.70 -12.43
N ILE A 160 -57.23 1.34 -13.46
CA ILE A 160 -57.19 2.04 -14.75
C ILE A 160 -58.11 1.36 -15.77
N PRO A 161 -59.14 2.06 -16.30
CA PRO A 161 -60.05 1.51 -17.29
C PRO A 161 -59.36 0.95 -18.54
N ASP A 162 -58.32 1.63 -19.04
CA ASP A 162 -57.57 1.23 -20.24
C ASP A 162 -56.76 -0.07 -20.07
N ALA A 163 -56.54 -0.51 -18.84
CA ALA A 163 -55.91 -1.80 -18.54
C ALA A 163 -56.94 -2.93 -18.37
N GLN A 164 -58.24 -2.63 -18.29
CA GLN A 164 -59.26 -3.60 -17.85
C GLN A 164 -59.27 -4.90 -18.66
N GLY A 165 -59.36 -6.02 -17.94
CA GLY A 165 -59.36 -7.36 -18.51
C GLY A 165 -58.00 -7.83 -19.03
N TYR A 166 -56.88 -7.18 -18.66
CA TYR A 166 -55.55 -7.69 -19.01
C TYR A 166 -55.27 -9.06 -18.37
N LYS A 167 -55.76 -9.32 -17.15
CA LYS A 167 -55.64 -10.64 -16.49
C LYS A 167 -56.49 -11.74 -17.13
N GLU A 168 -57.47 -11.40 -17.95
CA GLU A 168 -58.35 -12.37 -18.64
C GLU A 168 -57.73 -12.91 -19.93
N LEU A 169 -56.63 -12.31 -20.39
CA LEU A 169 -55.90 -12.72 -21.58
C LEU A 169 -55.13 -14.03 -21.33
N ASN A 170 -55.02 -14.86 -22.36
CA ASN A 170 -54.36 -16.16 -22.30
C ASN A 170 -52.98 -16.10 -22.97
N TYR A 171 -51.92 -16.44 -22.23
CA TYR A 171 -50.53 -16.31 -22.72
C TYR A 171 -50.30 -17.05 -24.05
N SER A 172 -50.81 -18.27 -24.19
CA SER A 172 -50.57 -19.08 -25.40
C SER A 172 -51.22 -18.51 -26.67
N LYS A 173 -52.26 -17.69 -26.52
CA LYS A 173 -53.05 -17.12 -27.62
C LYS A 173 -52.72 -15.65 -27.87
N ASP A 174 -52.55 -14.89 -26.80
CA ASP A 174 -52.62 -13.43 -26.85
C ASP A 174 -51.26 -12.75 -26.73
N ILE A 175 -50.21 -13.41 -26.19
CA ILE A 175 -48.93 -12.74 -25.91
C ILE A 175 -48.27 -12.18 -27.17
N LEU A 176 -48.32 -12.90 -28.30
CA LEU A 176 -47.71 -12.45 -29.56
C LEU A 176 -48.38 -11.19 -30.08
N HIS A 177 -49.71 -11.15 -30.05
CA HIS A 177 -50.49 -9.98 -30.42
C HIS A 177 -50.26 -8.80 -29.46
N CYS A 178 -50.09 -9.09 -28.17
CA CYS A 178 -49.82 -8.08 -27.17
C CYS A 178 -48.45 -7.44 -27.32
N LEU A 179 -47.43 -8.18 -27.80
CA LEU A 179 -46.09 -7.66 -28.07
C LEU A 179 -46.07 -6.64 -29.23
N GLU A 180 -47.00 -6.77 -30.19
CA GLU A 180 -47.11 -5.87 -31.34
C GLU A 180 -48.01 -4.64 -31.06
N LYS A 181 -48.83 -4.70 -30.01
CA LYS A 181 -49.79 -3.65 -29.67
C LYS A 181 -49.25 -2.67 -28.63
N GLY A 182 -49.15 -1.41 -29.02
CA GLY A 182 -48.85 -0.28 -28.12
C GLY A 182 -50.09 0.22 -27.37
N ASP A 183 -50.85 -0.63 -26.69
CA ASP A 183 -51.95 -0.23 -25.79
C ASP A 183 -51.68 -0.67 -24.33
N LEU A 184 -52.30 0.01 -23.35
CA LEU A 184 -52.03 -0.23 -21.93
C LEU A 184 -52.42 -1.64 -21.50
N LYS A 185 -53.56 -2.17 -21.98
CA LYS A 185 -54.02 -3.54 -21.68
C LYS A 185 -52.99 -4.58 -22.11
N SER A 186 -52.47 -4.47 -23.32
CA SER A 186 -51.45 -5.39 -23.87
C SER A 186 -50.15 -5.27 -23.09
N THR A 187 -49.73 -4.04 -22.78
CA THR A 187 -48.52 -3.75 -22.00
C THR A 187 -48.62 -4.27 -20.56
N ALA A 188 -49.78 -4.11 -19.91
CA ALA A 188 -50.08 -4.65 -18.58
C ALA A 188 -50.05 -6.18 -18.57
N PHE A 189 -50.54 -6.82 -19.63
CA PHE A 189 -50.47 -8.27 -19.78
C PHE A 189 -49.03 -8.78 -19.97
N GLN A 190 -48.20 -8.03 -20.72
CA GLN A 190 -46.77 -8.30 -20.81
C GLN A 190 -46.11 -8.22 -19.42
N PHE A 191 -46.32 -7.13 -18.68
CA PHE A 191 -45.79 -7.00 -17.31
C PHE A 191 -46.23 -8.17 -16.41
N TYR A 192 -47.51 -8.51 -16.43
CA TYR A 192 -48.11 -9.60 -15.63
C TYR A 192 -47.59 -11.01 -15.94
N SER A 193 -47.20 -11.27 -17.19
CA SER A 193 -46.81 -12.61 -17.64
C SER A 193 -45.31 -12.79 -17.83
N LEU A 194 -44.58 -11.69 -18.07
CA LEU A 194 -43.18 -11.73 -18.45
C LEU A 194 -42.24 -11.21 -17.36
N PHE A 195 -42.63 -10.19 -16.59
CA PHE A 195 -41.75 -9.55 -15.61
C PHE A 195 -41.08 -10.55 -14.66
N PRO A 196 -41.78 -11.53 -14.04
CA PRO A 196 -41.15 -12.48 -13.13
C PRO A 196 -39.98 -13.24 -13.76
N ARG A 197 -40.17 -13.70 -15.00
CA ARG A 197 -39.15 -14.43 -15.74
C ARG A 197 -37.90 -13.57 -15.94
N TYR A 198 -38.06 -12.36 -16.48
CA TYR A 198 -36.93 -11.47 -16.78
C TYR A 198 -36.23 -10.99 -15.51
N TYR A 199 -36.98 -10.76 -14.43
CA TYR A 199 -36.43 -10.45 -13.10
C TYR A 199 -35.50 -11.57 -12.63
N PHE A 200 -35.94 -12.83 -12.67
CA PHE A 200 -35.12 -13.95 -12.23
C PHE A 200 -33.92 -14.22 -13.12
N GLN A 201 -34.02 -14.00 -14.43
CA GLN A 201 -32.89 -14.03 -15.35
C GLN A 201 -31.85 -12.98 -14.95
N ALA A 202 -32.27 -11.72 -14.79
CA ALA A 202 -31.41 -10.62 -14.38
C ALA A 202 -30.75 -10.89 -13.02
N SER A 203 -31.52 -11.28 -12.00
CA SER A 203 -30.98 -11.65 -10.69
C SER A 203 -29.97 -12.80 -10.82
N HIS A 204 -30.17 -13.75 -11.75
CA HIS A 204 -29.31 -14.94 -11.87
C HIS A 204 -27.96 -14.55 -12.44
N ILE A 205 -27.97 -13.68 -13.44
CA ILE A 205 -26.75 -13.09 -13.98
C ILE A 205 -26.01 -12.29 -12.91
N LEU A 206 -26.69 -11.41 -12.19
CA LEU A 206 -26.06 -10.59 -11.15
C LEU A 206 -25.40 -11.43 -10.06
N ASP A 207 -25.98 -12.57 -9.69
CA ASP A 207 -25.37 -13.48 -8.71
C ASP A 207 -24.13 -14.22 -9.19
N ASN A 208 -24.08 -14.55 -10.49
CA ASN A 208 -22.95 -15.28 -11.06
C ASN A 208 -21.82 -14.35 -11.49
N ILE A 209 -22.10 -13.07 -11.75
CA ILE A 209 -21.12 -12.10 -12.29
C ILE A 209 -20.62 -11.15 -11.21
N ILE A 210 -21.52 -10.69 -10.34
CA ILE A 210 -21.18 -9.73 -9.30
C ILE A 210 -20.97 -10.51 -8.00
N GLU A 211 -19.69 -10.76 -7.69
CA GLU A 211 -19.30 -11.30 -6.39
C GLU A 211 -19.80 -10.38 -5.27
N SER A 212 -20.63 -10.92 -4.36
CA SER A 212 -21.22 -10.14 -3.27
C SER A 212 -20.16 -9.40 -2.43
N ASN A 213 -19.01 -10.02 -2.17
CA ASN A 213 -17.91 -9.40 -1.40
C ASN A 213 -17.30 -8.20 -2.15
N ARG A 214 -17.15 -8.29 -3.47
CA ARG A 214 -16.63 -7.19 -4.29
C ARG A 214 -17.61 -6.04 -4.37
N LEU A 215 -18.90 -6.34 -4.55
CA LEU A 215 -19.96 -5.32 -4.52
C LEU A 215 -20.03 -4.64 -3.15
N LEU A 216 -19.99 -5.42 -2.06
CA LEU A 216 -19.99 -4.91 -0.70
C LEU A 216 -18.79 -3.99 -0.44
N ASN A 217 -17.58 -4.44 -0.76
CA ASN A 217 -16.37 -3.61 -0.64
C ASN A 217 -16.48 -2.33 -1.47
N ARG A 218 -17.04 -2.40 -2.68
CA ARG A 218 -17.26 -1.21 -3.50
C ARG A 218 -18.26 -0.25 -2.85
N LEU A 219 -19.40 -0.74 -2.37
CA LEU A 219 -20.43 0.09 -1.74
C LEU A 219 -19.93 0.77 -0.47
N ARG A 220 -18.95 0.18 0.24
CA ARG A 220 -18.29 0.82 1.39
C ARG A 220 -17.58 2.13 1.02
N TYR A 221 -16.96 2.22 -0.17
CA TYR A 221 -16.18 3.40 -0.59
C TYR A 221 -16.91 4.27 -1.62
N HIS A 222 -17.72 3.65 -2.46
CA HIS A 222 -18.55 4.26 -3.50
C HIS A 222 -20.02 3.87 -3.27
N PRO A 223 -20.74 4.58 -2.38
CA PRO A 223 -22.14 4.26 -2.09
C PRO A 223 -23.10 4.64 -3.22
N ARG A 224 -22.60 5.29 -4.28
CA ARG A 224 -23.36 5.67 -5.47
C ARG A 224 -23.21 4.63 -6.58
N ILE A 225 -24.34 4.17 -7.11
CA ILE A 225 -24.40 3.18 -8.21
C ILE A 225 -25.10 3.83 -9.39
N TYR A 226 -24.55 3.64 -10.59
CA TYR A 226 -25.15 4.11 -11.83
C TYR A 226 -25.64 2.91 -12.64
N LEU A 227 -26.92 2.89 -12.96
CA LEU A 227 -27.58 1.79 -13.68
C LEU A 227 -28.41 2.33 -14.85
N LEU A 228 -28.21 1.76 -16.03
CA LEU A 228 -29.04 1.97 -17.20
C LEU A 228 -29.84 0.69 -17.48
N ASP A 229 -31.17 0.80 -17.42
CA ASP A 229 -32.11 -0.27 -17.73
C ASP A 229 -32.69 0.00 -19.13
N VAL A 230 -32.34 -0.84 -20.10
CA VAL A 230 -32.70 -0.69 -21.52
C VAL A 230 -33.65 -1.82 -21.94
N GLY A 231 -34.94 -1.52 -22.08
CA GLY A 231 -35.93 -2.47 -22.60
C GLY A 231 -36.22 -3.67 -21.68
N CYS A 232 -35.86 -3.63 -20.39
CA CYS A 232 -35.93 -4.79 -19.49
C CYS A 232 -37.30 -5.03 -18.87
N VAL A 233 -38.34 -5.13 -19.72
CA VAL A 233 -39.72 -5.41 -19.30
C VAL A 233 -40.12 -4.53 -18.12
N MET A 234 -40.03 -3.22 -18.33
CA MET A 234 -40.59 -2.21 -17.42
C MET A 234 -39.99 -2.24 -16.00
N GLY A 235 -38.69 -2.56 -15.88
CA GLY A 235 -37.89 -2.36 -14.66
C GLY A 235 -37.40 -3.64 -13.98
N ALA A 236 -37.46 -4.78 -14.66
CA ALA A 236 -37.05 -6.06 -14.10
C ALA A 236 -35.56 -6.08 -13.73
N ALA A 237 -34.71 -5.45 -14.53
CA ALA A 237 -33.28 -5.35 -14.27
C ALA A 237 -32.98 -4.45 -13.06
N THR A 238 -33.61 -3.27 -12.98
CA THR A 238 -33.48 -2.40 -11.80
C THR A 238 -33.93 -3.08 -10.52
N ALA A 239 -35.08 -3.79 -10.54
CA ALA A 239 -35.57 -4.53 -9.38
C ALA A 239 -34.60 -5.64 -8.95
N ALA A 240 -34.06 -6.41 -9.90
CA ALA A 240 -33.07 -7.46 -9.64
C ALA A 240 -31.77 -6.90 -9.04
N PHE A 241 -31.32 -5.74 -9.52
CA PHE A 241 -30.13 -5.08 -8.98
C PHE A 241 -30.35 -4.58 -7.55
N ILE A 242 -31.52 -4.03 -7.25
CA ILE A 242 -31.89 -3.61 -5.89
C ILE A 242 -31.94 -4.82 -4.96
N GLU A 243 -32.55 -5.94 -5.39
CA GLU A 243 -32.51 -7.21 -4.63
C GLU A 243 -31.06 -7.62 -4.31
N LYS A 244 -30.16 -7.55 -5.28
CA LYS A 244 -28.75 -7.92 -5.08
C LYS A 244 -28.08 -7.10 -3.98
N ILE A 245 -28.48 -5.84 -3.79
CA ILE A 245 -27.97 -4.98 -2.70
C ILE A 245 -28.65 -5.34 -1.37
N LEU A 246 -29.97 -5.56 -1.38
CA LEU A 246 -30.75 -5.92 -0.19
C LEU A 246 -30.34 -7.26 0.42
N THR A 247 -29.82 -8.18 -0.40
CA THR A 247 -29.34 -9.50 0.02
C THR A 247 -27.91 -9.49 0.56
N LEU A 248 -27.20 -8.35 0.52
CA LEU A 248 -25.91 -8.20 1.17
C LEU A 248 -26.05 -8.13 2.70
N PRO A 249 -24.98 -8.45 3.47
CA PRO A 249 -24.99 -8.34 4.93
C PRO A 249 -25.35 -6.91 5.39
N GLN A 250 -26.57 -6.74 5.91
CA GLN A 250 -27.12 -5.41 6.21
C GLN A 250 -26.35 -4.69 7.33
N GLU A 251 -25.80 -5.44 8.30
CA GLU A 251 -24.94 -4.90 9.37
C GLU A 251 -23.72 -4.16 8.82
N GLU A 252 -23.21 -4.56 7.66
CA GLU A 252 -22.02 -3.97 7.04
C GLU A 252 -22.31 -2.74 6.17
N ILE A 253 -23.59 -2.51 5.83
CA ILE A 253 -24.05 -1.44 4.92
C ILE A 253 -24.80 -0.35 5.67
N ALA A 254 -25.43 -0.67 6.81
CA ALA A 254 -26.36 0.20 7.53
C ALA A 254 -25.80 1.60 7.88
N SER A 255 -24.48 1.74 8.02
CA SER A 255 -23.83 3.00 8.39
C SER A 255 -23.76 4.04 7.26
N LYS A 256 -23.97 3.67 5.99
CA LYS A 256 -23.85 4.59 4.85
C LYS A 256 -25.11 4.58 3.98
N LYS A 257 -25.54 5.78 3.57
CA LYS A 257 -26.65 5.95 2.64
C LYS A 257 -26.21 5.51 1.24
N ILE A 258 -26.77 4.43 0.72
CA ILE A 258 -26.57 4.00 -0.67
C ILE A 258 -27.49 4.81 -1.57
N GLU A 259 -26.98 5.28 -2.71
CA GLU A 259 -27.75 6.00 -3.71
C GLU A 259 -27.64 5.30 -5.07
N ILE A 260 -28.77 4.86 -5.60
CA ILE A 260 -28.88 4.20 -6.89
C ILE A 260 -29.42 5.23 -7.87
N ILE A 261 -28.61 5.65 -8.83
CA ILE A 261 -28.98 6.54 -9.92
C ILE A 261 -29.30 5.69 -11.13
N CYS A 262 -30.59 5.58 -11.45
CA CYS A 262 -31.09 4.70 -12.49
C CYS A 262 -31.70 5.47 -13.66
N VAL A 263 -31.42 5.04 -14.89
CA VAL A 263 -32.10 5.55 -16.07
C VAL A 263 -32.83 4.39 -16.76
N GLY A 264 -34.15 4.51 -16.88
CA GLY A 264 -34.99 3.54 -17.59
C GLY A 264 -35.31 4.05 -18.99
N ILE A 265 -35.00 3.25 -20.02
CA ILE A 265 -35.30 3.55 -21.42
C ILE A 265 -36.32 2.54 -21.94
N ASP A 266 -37.49 3.03 -22.32
CA ASP A 266 -38.55 2.24 -22.96
C ASP A 266 -39.27 3.09 -24.00
N PRO A 267 -39.23 2.73 -25.31
CA PRO A 267 -39.89 3.51 -26.35
C PRO A 267 -41.43 3.36 -26.35
N ASN A 268 -41.99 2.39 -25.62
CA ASN A 268 -43.43 2.27 -25.43
C ASN A 268 -43.87 3.20 -24.28
N ILE A 269 -44.73 4.18 -24.58
CA ILE A 269 -45.27 5.11 -23.58
C ILE A 269 -45.93 4.40 -22.38
N TYR A 270 -46.57 3.26 -22.58
CA TYR A 270 -47.20 2.51 -21.51
C TYR A 270 -46.18 1.68 -20.72
N GLY A 271 -45.12 1.19 -21.38
CA GLY A 271 -43.99 0.53 -20.72
C GLY A 271 -43.21 1.51 -19.85
N TYR A 272 -42.96 2.71 -20.38
CA TYR A 272 -42.46 3.88 -19.66
C TYR A 272 -43.30 4.19 -18.40
N ALA A 273 -44.63 4.21 -18.52
CA ALA A 273 -45.52 4.52 -17.40
C ALA A 273 -45.47 3.43 -16.31
N ILE A 274 -45.47 2.16 -16.70
CA ILE A 274 -45.35 1.03 -15.76
C ILE A 274 -43.98 1.03 -15.07
N TYR A 275 -42.89 1.25 -15.81
CA TYR A 275 -41.56 1.40 -15.23
C TYR A 275 -41.53 2.52 -14.19
N GLN A 276 -42.04 3.70 -14.54
CA GLN A 276 -42.06 4.85 -13.64
C GLN A 276 -42.85 4.55 -12.37
N LYS A 277 -44.01 3.89 -12.49
CA LYS A 277 -44.80 3.49 -11.32
C LYS A 277 -44.07 2.45 -10.47
N LEU A 278 -43.44 1.44 -11.08
CA LEU A 278 -42.65 0.45 -10.36
C LEU A 278 -41.50 1.10 -9.58
N MET A 279 -40.76 2.04 -10.19
CA MET A 279 -39.67 2.73 -9.51
C MET A 279 -40.16 3.59 -8.33
N GLN A 280 -41.33 4.22 -8.42
CA GLN A 280 -41.95 4.94 -7.30
C GLN A 280 -42.27 3.98 -6.13
N GLU A 281 -42.86 2.82 -6.43
CA GLU A 281 -43.16 1.81 -5.41
C GLU A 281 -41.88 1.25 -4.76
N LEU A 282 -40.84 1.01 -5.55
CA LEU A 282 -39.55 0.56 -5.05
C LEU A 282 -38.88 1.63 -4.18
N GLN A 283 -38.86 2.89 -4.63
CA GLN A 283 -38.26 4.01 -3.92
C GLN A 283 -38.83 4.15 -2.50
N GLU A 284 -40.15 4.05 -2.33
CA GLU A 284 -40.78 4.11 -1.00
C GLU A 284 -40.47 2.87 -0.15
N LYS A 285 -40.50 1.67 -0.75
CA LYS A 285 -40.32 0.40 0.00
C LYS A 285 -38.88 0.12 0.41
N ILE A 286 -37.87 0.66 -0.28
CA ILE A 286 -36.45 0.47 0.07
C ILE A 286 -35.89 1.55 1.00
N LYS A 287 -36.59 2.67 1.17
CA LYS A 287 -36.21 3.77 2.06
C LYS A 287 -35.85 3.33 3.49
N PRO A 288 -36.52 2.33 4.12
CA PRO A 288 -36.14 1.83 5.45
C PRO A 288 -34.74 1.18 5.53
N PHE A 289 -34.14 0.81 4.39
CA PHE A 289 -32.86 0.11 4.30
C PHE A 289 -31.67 1.06 4.07
N ASN A 290 -31.86 2.37 4.25
CA ASN A 290 -30.85 3.39 3.94
C ASN A 290 -30.41 3.41 2.46
N ILE A 291 -31.26 2.91 1.57
CA ILE A 291 -31.07 2.93 0.11
C ILE A 291 -31.99 4.02 -0.46
N THR A 292 -31.43 4.89 -1.29
CA THR A 292 -32.16 5.89 -2.06
C THR A 292 -32.13 5.52 -3.53
N LEU A 293 -33.28 5.52 -4.18
CA LEU A 293 -33.39 5.35 -5.63
C LEU A 293 -33.70 6.71 -6.25
N ASP A 294 -32.80 7.23 -7.06
CA ASP A 294 -33.00 8.39 -7.92
C ASP A 294 -33.12 7.88 -9.36
N PHE A 295 -34.26 8.11 -10.01
CA PHE A 295 -34.50 7.52 -11.32
C PHE A 295 -35.01 8.53 -12.34
N LYS A 296 -34.56 8.39 -13.58
CA LYS A 296 -35.04 9.11 -14.76
C LYS A 296 -35.58 8.13 -15.78
N THR A 297 -36.78 8.39 -16.28
CA THR A 297 -37.39 7.60 -17.35
C THR A 297 -37.32 8.36 -18.67
N ILE A 298 -37.04 7.65 -19.77
CA ILE A 298 -36.94 8.23 -21.11
C ILE A 298 -37.79 7.41 -22.08
N ASN A 299 -38.80 8.06 -22.67
CA ASN A 299 -39.65 7.47 -23.70
C ASN A 299 -39.16 7.86 -25.10
N GLN A 300 -38.05 7.25 -25.52
CA GLN A 300 -37.46 7.40 -26.84
C GLN A 300 -36.71 6.11 -27.21
N PRO A 301 -36.45 5.84 -28.50
CA PRO A 301 -35.52 4.81 -28.92
C PRO A 301 -34.12 5.02 -28.33
N LEU A 302 -33.30 3.97 -28.28
CA LEU A 302 -32.01 3.98 -27.57
C LEU A 302 -31.08 5.13 -28.00
N ALA A 303 -30.87 5.34 -29.30
CA ALA A 303 -29.95 6.36 -29.81
C ALA A 303 -30.28 7.80 -29.34
N PRO A 304 -31.51 8.32 -29.51
CA PRO A 304 -31.89 9.63 -28.95
C PRO A 304 -31.97 9.62 -27.42
N ALA A 305 -32.34 8.50 -26.80
CA ALA A 305 -32.39 8.39 -25.34
C ALA A 305 -30.99 8.55 -24.70
N ILE A 306 -29.93 8.05 -25.34
CA ILE A 306 -28.55 8.20 -24.85
C ILE A 306 -28.16 9.68 -24.71
N LEU A 307 -28.60 10.59 -25.58
CA LEU A 307 -28.34 12.03 -25.42
C LEU A 307 -28.89 12.58 -24.10
N SER A 308 -30.12 12.18 -23.79
CA SER A 308 -30.81 12.56 -22.55
C SER A 308 -30.19 11.90 -21.32
N THR A 309 -29.64 10.70 -21.48
CA THR A 309 -28.87 9.97 -20.45
C THR A 309 -27.54 10.67 -20.18
N ILE A 310 -26.77 11.03 -21.21
CA ILE A 310 -25.50 11.75 -21.08
C ILE A 310 -25.68 13.05 -20.29
N SER A 311 -26.68 13.86 -20.66
CA SER A 311 -26.97 15.10 -19.94
C SER A 311 -27.33 14.86 -18.47
N HIS A 312 -28.11 13.82 -18.18
CA HIS A 312 -28.49 13.48 -16.80
C HIS A 312 -27.28 13.03 -15.97
N LEU A 313 -26.45 12.13 -16.50
CA LEU A 313 -25.25 11.64 -15.82
C LEU A 313 -24.24 12.78 -15.57
N LYS A 314 -24.04 13.66 -16.55
CA LYS A 314 -23.18 14.86 -16.39
C LYS A 314 -23.68 15.79 -15.28
N ASN A 315 -24.99 16.01 -15.18
CA ASN A 315 -25.55 16.82 -14.10
C ASN A 315 -25.34 16.15 -12.73
N LYS A 316 -25.56 14.84 -12.61
CA LYS A 316 -25.32 14.09 -11.37
C LYS A 316 -23.85 14.04 -10.95
N LEU A 317 -22.93 14.05 -11.92
CA LEU A 317 -21.50 14.22 -11.68
C LEU A 317 -21.15 15.64 -11.20
N ASN A 318 -21.85 16.67 -11.67
CA ASN A 318 -21.60 18.06 -11.28
C ASN A 318 -22.12 18.39 -9.87
N ASP A 319 -23.17 17.71 -9.43
CA ASP A 319 -23.73 17.84 -8.07
C ASP A 319 -22.83 17.19 -6.99
N GLN A 320 -21.70 16.58 -7.38
CA GLN A 320 -20.76 15.99 -6.43
C GLN A 320 -19.79 17.05 -5.89
N ASP A 321 -19.71 17.14 -4.56
CA ASP A 321 -18.69 17.89 -3.82
C ASP A 321 -17.33 17.16 -3.82
N THR A 322 -16.99 16.51 -4.94
CA THR A 322 -15.73 15.80 -5.15
C THR A 322 -14.86 16.56 -6.13
N SER A 323 -13.54 16.58 -5.89
CA SER A 323 -12.57 17.31 -6.72
C SER A 323 -12.44 16.77 -8.15
N LEU A 324 -13.06 15.62 -8.46
CA LEU A 324 -12.93 14.93 -9.73
C LEU A 324 -14.24 14.26 -10.15
N LYS A 325 -14.69 14.53 -11.37
CA LYS A 325 -16.04 14.20 -11.87
C LYS A 325 -16.03 12.99 -12.82
N SER A 326 -15.71 11.79 -12.32
CA SER A 326 -15.66 10.55 -13.13
C SER A 326 -16.53 9.42 -12.55
N LEU A 327 -17.06 8.55 -13.41
CA LEU A 327 -17.82 7.35 -13.07
C LEU A 327 -16.91 6.11 -13.09
N SER A 328 -16.58 5.58 -11.92
CA SER A 328 -15.74 4.36 -11.83
C SER A 328 -16.41 3.15 -12.49
N ASN A 329 -17.74 3.01 -12.36
CA ASN A 329 -18.52 1.91 -12.94
C ASN A 329 -19.90 2.40 -13.38
N LEU A 330 -20.31 2.03 -14.59
CA LEU A 330 -21.68 2.16 -15.10
C LEU A 330 -22.21 0.77 -15.46
N PHE A 331 -23.34 0.37 -14.89
CA PHE A 331 -24.00 -0.89 -15.24
C PHE A 331 -25.08 -0.64 -16.27
N ILE A 332 -25.10 -1.45 -17.32
CA ILE A 332 -26.13 -1.43 -18.36
C ILE A 332 -26.70 -2.83 -18.45
N MET A 333 -28.01 -2.94 -18.28
CA MET A 333 -28.74 -4.18 -18.49
C MET A 333 -29.69 -3.96 -19.67
N GLN A 334 -29.57 -4.83 -20.66
CA GLN A 334 -30.36 -4.81 -21.88
C GLN A 334 -31.01 -6.18 -22.08
N LEU A 335 -32.34 -6.19 -22.13
CA LEU A 335 -33.15 -7.40 -22.19
C LEU A 335 -34.10 -7.29 -23.39
N ASP A 336 -34.16 -8.35 -24.21
CA ASP A 336 -35.09 -8.50 -25.33
C ASP A 336 -35.22 -7.26 -26.25
N LEU A 337 -34.29 -7.20 -27.19
CA LEU A 337 -34.04 -6.16 -28.17
C LEU A 337 -35.15 -5.89 -29.21
N ALA A 338 -36.40 -6.28 -28.94
CA ALA A 338 -37.52 -6.16 -29.88
C ALA A 338 -38.09 -4.74 -29.98
N SER A 339 -38.00 -3.92 -28.94
CA SER A 339 -38.75 -2.66 -28.87
C SER A 339 -38.17 -1.54 -29.74
N SER A 340 -36.83 -1.42 -29.83
CA SER A 340 -36.14 -0.41 -30.65
C SER A 340 -36.37 -0.60 -32.16
N ILE A 341 -36.48 -1.85 -32.62
CA ILE A 341 -36.70 -2.21 -34.03
C ILE A 341 -38.14 -1.85 -34.45
N SER A 342 -39.09 -1.98 -33.53
CA SER A 342 -40.53 -1.96 -33.86
C SER A 342 -41.08 -0.58 -34.28
N GLN A 343 -40.52 0.54 -33.81
CA GLN A 343 -41.07 1.87 -34.12
C GLN A 343 -40.63 2.37 -35.49
N ASP A 344 -39.35 2.27 -35.84
CA ASP A 344 -38.86 2.66 -37.16
C ASP A 344 -39.39 1.74 -38.25
N ASP A 345 -39.49 0.43 -37.98
CA ASP A 345 -40.13 -0.53 -38.90
C ASP A 345 -41.65 -0.31 -38.98
N SER A 346 -42.34 0.06 -37.90
CA SER A 346 -43.77 0.41 -37.95
C SER A 346 -44.01 1.70 -38.76
N LEU A 347 -43.19 2.73 -38.56
CA LEU A 347 -43.21 3.96 -39.35
C LEU A 347 -42.88 3.69 -40.82
N GLN A 348 -41.93 2.79 -41.10
CA GLN A 348 -41.56 2.39 -42.45
C GLN A 348 -42.62 1.50 -43.10
N LYS A 349 -43.25 0.58 -42.36
CA LYS A 349 -44.42 -0.19 -42.81
C LYS A 349 -45.62 0.70 -43.07
N GLU A 350 -45.87 1.71 -42.23
CA GLU A 350 -46.94 2.68 -42.42
C GLU A 350 -46.63 3.60 -43.62
N ARG A 351 -45.39 4.07 -43.75
CA ARG A 351 -44.90 4.80 -44.94
C ARG A 351 -45.03 3.95 -46.19
N ASN A 352 -44.60 2.69 -46.18
CA ASN A 352 -44.70 1.76 -47.31
C ASN A 352 -46.15 1.40 -47.63
N LYS A 353 -47.03 1.34 -46.62
CA LYS A 353 -48.49 1.18 -46.79
C LYS A 353 -49.11 2.43 -47.41
N LYS A 354 -48.69 3.63 -47.01
CA LYS A 354 -49.09 4.92 -47.60
C LYS A 354 -48.56 5.07 -49.04
N LEU A 355 -47.29 4.73 -49.30
CA LEU A 355 -46.68 4.74 -50.63
C LEU A 355 -47.36 3.75 -51.57
N LYS A 356 -47.68 2.54 -51.07
CA LYS A 356 -48.46 1.54 -51.81
C LYS A 356 -49.88 2.01 -52.11
N ALA A 357 -50.54 2.68 -51.16
CA ALA A 357 -51.85 3.30 -51.39
C ALA A 357 -51.80 4.43 -52.43
N LEU A 358 -50.63 5.05 -52.63
CA LEU A 358 -50.38 6.09 -53.62
C LEU A 358 -49.82 5.56 -54.97
N GLY A 359 -49.66 4.24 -55.13
CA GLY A 359 -49.18 3.61 -56.36
C GLY A 359 -47.68 3.75 -56.64
N LEU A 360 -46.88 4.13 -55.62
CA LEU A 360 -45.42 4.27 -55.74
C LEU A 360 -44.71 2.97 -55.38
N ALA A 361 -43.56 2.71 -56.03
CA ALA A 361 -42.73 1.54 -55.75
C ALA A 361 -42.18 1.58 -54.32
N GLN A 362 -42.12 0.42 -53.67
CA GLN A 362 -41.55 0.28 -52.34
C GLN A 362 -40.02 0.34 -52.44
N GLU A 363 -39.39 1.17 -51.62
CA GLU A 363 -37.95 1.05 -51.35
C GLU A 363 -37.78 -0.15 -50.41
N ILE A 364 -37.24 -1.24 -50.94
CA ILE A 364 -36.79 -2.38 -50.14
C ILE A 364 -35.35 -2.07 -49.78
N ASP A 365 -35.15 -1.52 -48.59
CA ASP A 365 -33.80 -1.29 -48.09
C ASP A 365 -33.30 -2.60 -47.46
N THR A 366 -32.37 -3.27 -48.14
CA THR A 366 -31.83 -4.57 -47.71
C THR A 366 -30.67 -4.44 -46.70
N ASP A 367 -30.22 -3.22 -46.39
CA ASP A 367 -29.11 -2.97 -45.45
C ASP A 367 -29.55 -2.73 -43.99
N ILE A 368 -30.87 -2.74 -43.71
CA ILE A 368 -31.47 -2.49 -42.38
C ILE A 368 -30.90 -3.41 -41.28
N GLU A 369 -30.61 -4.68 -41.61
CA GLU A 369 -30.11 -5.67 -40.66
C GLU A 369 -28.72 -5.34 -40.11
N LYS A 370 -27.87 -4.68 -40.93
CA LYS A 370 -26.51 -4.29 -40.54
C LYS A 370 -26.48 -2.94 -39.84
N GLU A 371 -27.36 -2.00 -40.19
CA GLU A 371 -27.35 -0.66 -39.61
C GLU A 371 -27.84 -0.65 -38.15
N PHE A 372 -28.87 -1.45 -37.84
CA PHE A 372 -29.47 -1.47 -36.50
C PHE A 372 -28.50 -1.87 -35.37
N TRP A 373 -27.79 -3.01 -35.51
CA TRP A 373 -26.81 -3.45 -34.50
C TRP A 373 -25.62 -2.50 -34.39
N GLN A 374 -25.29 -1.81 -35.49
CA GLN A 374 -24.23 -0.81 -35.51
C GLN A 374 -24.67 0.45 -34.75
N ASP A 375 -25.93 0.87 -34.88
CA ASP A 375 -26.47 2.05 -34.19
C ASP A 375 -26.53 1.88 -32.67
N GLU A 376 -26.85 0.67 -32.17
CA GLU A 376 -26.77 0.39 -30.72
C GLU A 376 -25.34 0.48 -30.21
N ALA A 377 -24.39 -0.14 -30.91
CA ALA A 377 -22.98 -0.08 -30.53
C ALA A 377 -22.42 1.35 -30.58
N LEU A 378 -22.82 2.15 -31.58
CA LEU A 378 -22.48 3.57 -31.70
C LEU A 378 -23.09 4.41 -30.58
N SER A 379 -24.29 4.07 -30.10
CA SER A 379 -24.96 4.76 -28.99
C SER A 379 -24.18 4.59 -27.68
N TYR A 380 -23.76 3.38 -27.34
CA TYR A 380 -22.92 3.14 -26.17
C TYR A 380 -21.50 3.68 -26.32
N LYS A 381 -20.94 3.65 -27.53
CA LYS A 381 -19.68 4.34 -27.83
C LYS A 381 -19.76 5.82 -27.49
N ARG A 382 -20.82 6.50 -27.95
CA ARG A 382 -21.04 7.91 -27.66
C ARG A 382 -21.18 8.18 -26.16
N LEU A 383 -21.85 7.29 -25.43
CA LEU A 383 -21.96 7.37 -23.97
C LEU A 383 -20.57 7.31 -23.29
N LEU A 384 -19.70 6.39 -23.71
CA LEU A 384 -18.32 6.26 -23.22
C LEU A 384 -17.43 7.46 -23.59
N GLU A 385 -17.60 8.03 -24.78
CA GLU A 385 -16.81 9.17 -25.26
C GLU A 385 -17.26 10.50 -24.64
N GLU A 386 -18.54 10.65 -24.30
CA GLU A 386 -19.06 11.92 -23.77
C GLU A 386 -19.15 11.96 -22.24
N VAL A 387 -19.28 10.83 -21.55
CA VAL A 387 -19.32 10.75 -20.09
C VAL A 387 -18.02 10.11 -19.61
N PRO A 388 -17.31 10.68 -18.62
CA PRO A 388 -16.06 10.13 -18.11
C PRO A 388 -16.34 8.83 -17.33
N ILE A 389 -16.47 7.71 -18.05
CA ILE A 389 -16.74 6.38 -17.51
C ILE A 389 -15.45 5.57 -17.60
N GLU A 390 -15.00 4.98 -16.49
CA GLU A 390 -13.82 4.11 -16.49
C GLU A 390 -14.16 2.68 -16.92
N LYS A 391 -15.25 2.14 -16.39
CA LYS A 391 -15.74 0.77 -16.68
C LYS A 391 -17.23 0.80 -16.97
N LEU A 392 -17.61 0.27 -18.12
CA LEU A 392 -18.99 0.02 -18.49
C LEU A 392 -19.22 -1.49 -18.48
N HIS A 393 -20.16 -1.94 -17.64
CA HIS A 393 -20.57 -3.33 -17.55
C HIS A 393 -21.87 -3.49 -18.33
N LEU A 394 -21.82 -4.15 -19.49
CA LEU A 394 -22.96 -4.39 -20.34
C LEU A 394 -23.41 -5.84 -20.21
N THR A 395 -24.66 -6.03 -19.83
CA THR A 395 -25.32 -7.34 -19.76
C THR A 395 -26.44 -7.39 -20.77
N THR A 396 -26.31 -8.27 -21.75
CA THR A 396 -27.34 -8.53 -22.76
C THR A 396 -27.97 -9.89 -22.52
N ILE A 397 -29.29 -9.95 -22.36
CA ILE A 397 -30.05 -11.19 -22.13
C ILE A 397 -31.03 -11.40 -23.28
N GLY A 398 -30.89 -12.52 -23.99
CA GLY A 398 -31.76 -12.94 -25.08
C GLY A 398 -32.70 -14.07 -24.68
N THR A 399 -34.00 -13.91 -24.96
CA THR A 399 -35.03 -14.90 -24.60
C THR A 399 -35.86 -15.37 -25.78
N LYS A 400 -36.35 -16.62 -25.77
CA LYS A 400 -37.06 -17.27 -26.89
C LYS A 400 -38.23 -16.49 -27.52
N ASN A 401 -38.82 -15.52 -26.83
CA ASN A 401 -39.90 -14.69 -27.38
C ASN A 401 -39.36 -13.71 -28.43
N LEU A 402 -38.12 -13.24 -28.27
CA LEU A 402 -37.35 -12.44 -29.22
C LEU A 402 -37.08 -13.19 -30.53
N GLU A 403 -36.79 -14.51 -30.49
CA GLU A 403 -36.53 -15.32 -31.70
C GLU A 403 -37.66 -15.20 -32.72
N LYS A 404 -38.92 -15.10 -32.27
CA LYS A 404 -40.07 -15.03 -33.17
C LYS A 404 -40.24 -13.65 -33.79
N SER A 405 -40.04 -12.58 -33.04
CA SER A 405 -40.08 -11.21 -33.55
C SER A 405 -38.89 -10.94 -34.50
N LEU A 406 -37.69 -11.42 -34.16
CA LEU A 406 -36.50 -11.33 -35.03
C LEU A 406 -36.67 -12.08 -36.35
N LYS A 407 -37.27 -13.28 -36.33
CA LYS A 407 -37.61 -14.06 -37.54
C LYS A 407 -38.56 -13.35 -38.49
N GLN A 408 -39.43 -12.48 -37.97
CA GLN A 408 -40.41 -11.75 -38.77
C GLN A 408 -39.88 -10.42 -39.32
N ILE A 409 -38.85 -9.82 -38.70
CA ILE A 409 -38.41 -8.46 -38.98
C ILE A 409 -37.01 -8.38 -39.61
N ILE A 410 -36.05 -9.22 -39.22
CA ILE A 410 -34.61 -9.08 -39.57
C ILE A 410 -34.04 -10.37 -40.19
N GLN A 411 -34.86 -11.33 -40.62
CA GLN A 411 -34.44 -12.65 -41.16
C GLN A 411 -33.40 -13.44 -40.31
N VAL A 412 -33.13 -13.04 -39.07
CA VAL A 412 -32.23 -13.72 -38.15
C VAL A 412 -32.91 -14.98 -37.63
N SER A 413 -32.23 -16.13 -37.76
CA SER A 413 -32.84 -17.43 -37.50
C SER A 413 -32.73 -17.85 -36.03
N ASP A 414 -31.76 -17.28 -35.30
CA ASP A 414 -31.41 -17.60 -33.91
C ASP A 414 -31.02 -16.34 -33.11
N ILE A 415 -31.45 -16.23 -31.84
CA ILE A 415 -31.00 -15.18 -30.91
C ILE A 415 -29.48 -15.13 -30.79
N ASN A 416 -28.81 -16.28 -30.90
CA ASN A 416 -27.35 -16.34 -30.86
C ASN A 416 -26.73 -15.52 -31.99
N GLU A 417 -27.33 -15.54 -33.20
CA GLU A 417 -26.84 -14.77 -34.33
C GLU A 417 -26.97 -13.26 -34.07
N GLY A 418 -28.08 -12.81 -33.47
CA GLY A 418 -28.30 -11.41 -33.10
C GLY A 418 -27.33 -10.92 -32.01
N ILE A 419 -27.16 -11.70 -30.93
CA ILE A 419 -26.19 -11.38 -29.87
C ILE A 419 -24.76 -11.33 -30.44
N ASN A 420 -24.39 -12.29 -31.29
CA ASN A 420 -23.08 -12.30 -31.94
C ASN A 420 -22.87 -11.10 -32.87
N ALA A 421 -23.91 -10.64 -33.57
CA ALA A 421 -23.84 -9.45 -34.41
C ALA A 421 -23.57 -8.17 -33.60
N ILE A 422 -24.22 -8.02 -32.44
CA ILE A 422 -23.96 -6.93 -31.48
C ILE A 422 -22.52 -7.00 -30.95
N CYS A 423 -22.07 -8.17 -30.52
CA CYS A 423 -20.70 -8.36 -30.03
C CYS A 423 -19.69 -7.98 -31.10
N THR A 424 -19.93 -8.42 -32.35
CA THR A 424 -19.10 -8.06 -33.51
C THR A 424 -19.10 -6.56 -33.78
N ALA A 425 -20.26 -5.88 -33.65
CA ALA A 425 -20.36 -4.44 -33.79
C ALA A 425 -19.60 -3.70 -32.68
N PHE A 426 -19.70 -4.16 -31.42
CA PHE A 426 -18.91 -3.61 -30.32
C PHE A 426 -17.41 -3.80 -30.57
N ASP A 427 -16.96 -5.01 -30.90
CA ASP A 427 -15.55 -5.28 -31.21
C ASP A 427 -15.04 -4.37 -32.35
N LYS A 428 -15.89 -4.07 -33.35
CA LYS A 428 -15.57 -3.18 -34.46
C LYS A 428 -15.49 -1.70 -34.06
N PHE A 429 -16.51 -1.17 -33.36
CA PHE A 429 -16.62 0.27 -33.10
C PHE A 429 -15.93 0.73 -31.82
N LEU A 430 -15.85 -0.15 -30.83
CA LEU A 430 -15.14 0.04 -29.58
C LEU A 430 -13.76 -0.59 -29.63
N CYS A 431 -13.19 -0.84 -30.82
CA CYS A 431 -11.88 -1.48 -31.01
C CYS A 431 -10.71 -0.77 -30.31
N LYS A 432 -10.88 0.50 -29.95
CA LYS A 432 -9.91 1.26 -29.14
C LYS A 432 -9.99 0.93 -27.64
N HIS A 433 -11.13 0.46 -27.18
CA HIS A 433 -11.41 0.08 -25.80
C HIS A 433 -11.13 -1.41 -25.60
N ARG A 434 -10.81 -1.81 -24.37
CA ARG A 434 -10.65 -3.23 -24.05
C ARG A 434 -11.97 -3.83 -23.61
N ILE A 435 -12.44 -4.79 -24.39
CA ILE A 435 -13.63 -5.58 -24.10
C ILE A 435 -13.18 -6.88 -23.44
N SER A 436 -13.76 -7.19 -22.28
CA SER A 436 -13.56 -8.46 -21.58
C SER A 436 -14.90 -9.16 -21.41
N TYR A 437 -15.02 -10.36 -21.97
CA TYR A 437 -16.20 -11.21 -21.84
C TYR A 437 -16.14 -11.92 -20.49
N VAL A 438 -17.03 -11.56 -19.58
CA VAL A 438 -17.10 -12.11 -18.21
C VAL A 438 -17.90 -13.42 -18.21
N MET A 439 -18.94 -13.47 -19.04
CA MET A 439 -19.82 -14.63 -19.19
C MET A 439 -20.45 -14.61 -20.58
N GLU A 440 -20.53 -15.76 -21.21
CA GLU A 440 -21.15 -15.96 -22.51
C GLU A 440 -21.80 -17.34 -22.57
N GLY A 441 -22.99 -17.40 -23.16
CA GLY A 441 -23.67 -18.64 -23.49
C GLY A 441 -24.92 -18.93 -22.65
N ARG A 442 -25.42 -20.16 -22.79
CA ARG A 442 -26.73 -20.56 -22.30
C ARG A 442 -26.73 -20.67 -20.77
N GLN A 443 -27.69 -19.99 -20.15
CA GLN A 443 -27.93 -19.97 -18.70
C GLN A 443 -29.25 -20.64 -18.35
N ALA A 444 -29.35 -21.09 -17.10
CA ALA A 444 -30.47 -21.84 -16.57
C ALA A 444 -30.86 -21.31 -15.19
N VAL A 445 -32.14 -20.98 -14.99
CA VAL A 445 -32.64 -20.54 -13.69
C VAL A 445 -33.94 -21.28 -13.33
N ASP A 446 -33.97 -21.89 -12.15
CA ASP A 446 -35.17 -22.47 -11.56
C ASP A 446 -35.72 -21.48 -10.51
N PHE A 447 -37.02 -21.16 -10.58
CA PHE A 447 -37.64 -20.16 -9.71
C PHE A 447 -39.12 -20.43 -9.42
N GLU A 448 -39.64 -19.74 -8.42
CA GLU A 448 -41.04 -19.71 -8.00
C GLU A 448 -41.68 -18.39 -8.45
N ASN A 449 -42.76 -18.50 -9.23
CA ASN A 449 -43.53 -17.35 -9.69
C ASN A 449 -44.22 -16.66 -8.51
N PRO A 450 -44.23 -15.32 -8.45
CA PRO A 450 -44.80 -14.59 -7.34
C PRO A 450 -46.32 -14.66 -7.36
N VAL A 451 -46.91 -14.53 -6.17
CA VAL A 451 -48.33 -14.22 -6.01
C VAL A 451 -48.66 -13.00 -6.86
N SER A 452 -49.81 -13.03 -7.57
CA SER A 452 -50.25 -12.01 -8.51
C SER A 452 -49.54 -12.00 -9.87
N SER A 453 -48.74 -13.00 -10.22
CA SER A 453 -48.29 -13.23 -11.61
C SER A 453 -49.23 -14.15 -12.38
N TYR A 454 -49.21 -14.04 -13.71
CA TYR A 454 -49.98 -14.91 -14.60
C TYR A 454 -49.75 -16.39 -14.30
N TRP A 455 -48.48 -16.78 -14.21
CA TRP A 455 -48.11 -18.18 -14.02
C TRP A 455 -48.54 -18.73 -12.65
N TYR A 456 -48.46 -17.91 -11.60
CA TYR A 456 -48.97 -18.30 -10.29
C TYR A 456 -50.49 -18.53 -10.32
N GLU A 457 -51.25 -17.62 -10.95
CA GLU A 457 -52.71 -17.75 -11.10
C GLU A 457 -53.13 -18.93 -12.00
N GLN A 458 -52.24 -19.39 -12.88
CA GLN A 458 -52.41 -20.62 -13.68
C GLN A 458 -51.92 -21.90 -12.96
N ASN A 459 -51.68 -21.86 -11.64
CA ASN A 459 -51.12 -22.96 -10.84
C ASN A 459 -49.73 -23.44 -11.30
N GLN A 460 -48.97 -22.61 -12.03
CA GLN A 460 -47.59 -22.85 -12.41
C GLN A 460 -46.63 -22.13 -11.45
N ILE A 461 -46.61 -22.62 -10.21
CA ILE A 461 -45.80 -22.02 -9.13
C ILE A 461 -44.31 -22.19 -9.42
N ASN A 462 -43.88 -23.40 -9.77
CA ASN A 462 -42.48 -23.73 -10.06
C ASN A 462 -42.18 -23.62 -11.56
N TYR A 463 -41.12 -22.91 -11.92
CA TYR A 463 -40.70 -22.71 -13.31
C TYR A 463 -39.20 -22.93 -13.48
N ALA A 464 -38.82 -23.36 -14.68
CA ALA A 464 -37.43 -23.54 -15.10
C ALA A 464 -37.27 -22.85 -16.45
N ASP A 465 -36.35 -21.89 -16.54
CA ASP A 465 -36.11 -21.15 -17.77
C ASP A 465 -34.68 -21.32 -18.27
N GLN A 466 -34.55 -21.28 -19.60
CA GLN A 466 -33.29 -21.36 -20.33
C GLN A 466 -33.19 -20.15 -21.25
N PHE A 467 -32.11 -19.40 -21.13
CA PHE A 467 -31.90 -18.15 -21.84
C PHE A 467 -30.44 -17.99 -22.27
N GLN A 468 -30.19 -17.08 -23.19
CA GLN A 468 -28.84 -16.71 -23.60
C GLN A 468 -28.45 -15.42 -22.92
N ALA A 469 -27.21 -15.33 -22.46
CA ALA A 469 -26.70 -14.09 -21.90
C ALA A 469 -25.24 -13.88 -22.26
N VAL A 470 -24.90 -12.63 -22.54
CA VAL A 470 -23.54 -12.17 -22.75
C VAL A 470 -23.31 -10.98 -21.83
N CYS A 471 -22.21 -11.03 -21.11
CA CYS A 471 -21.84 -10.00 -20.16
C CYS A 471 -20.41 -9.55 -20.45
N GLN A 472 -20.28 -8.29 -20.79
CA GLN A 472 -19.03 -7.67 -21.21
C GLN A 472 -18.68 -6.55 -20.24
N THR A 473 -17.40 -6.44 -19.92
CA THR A 473 -16.84 -5.25 -19.30
C THR A 473 -16.00 -4.52 -20.33
N ILE A 474 -16.42 -3.31 -20.67
CA ILE A 474 -15.71 -2.40 -21.56
C ILE A 474 -14.93 -1.44 -20.68
N LYS A 475 -13.60 -1.53 -20.72
CA LYS A 475 -12.71 -0.59 -20.06
C LYS A 475 -12.40 0.56 -21.01
N ASN A 476 -12.50 1.78 -20.52
CA ASN A 476 -12.17 2.96 -21.30
C ASN A 476 -10.70 2.91 -21.75
N SER A 477 -10.44 3.31 -23.00
CA SER A 477 -9.11 3.27 -23.60
C SER A 477 -8.18 4.26 -22.92
N GLU A 478 -8.70 5.39 -22.46
CA GLU A 478 -7.96 6.38 -21.67
C GLU A 478 -7.43 5.79 -20.36
N LEU A 479 -8.05 4.74 -19.82
CA LEU A 479 -7.56 4.04 -18.62
C LEU A 479 -6.38 3.11 -18.95
N GLU A 480 -6.36 2.48 -20.11
CA GLU A 480 -5.22 1.66 -20.55
C GLU A 480 -4.05 2.50 -21.07
N GLU A 481 -4.35 3.61 -21.73
CA GLU A 481 -3.38 4.58 -22.22
C GLU A 481 -2.79 5.47 -21.10
N ASP A 482 -3.37 5.43 -19.89
CA ASP A 482 -2.81 6.07 -18.70
C ASP A 482 -1.56 5.32 -18.19
N ASN A 483 -0.50 5.45 -18.98
CA ASN A 483 0.81 4.86 -18.70
C ASN A 483 1.39 5.35 -17.36
N GLU A 484 1.02 6.55 -16.92
CA GLU A 484 1.48 7.10 -15.64
C GLU A 484 0.85 6.32 -14.49
N TRP A 485 -0.48 6.17 -14.49
CA TRP A 485 -1.19 5.39 -13.48
C TRP A 485 -0.77 3.92 -13.49
N ASN A 486 -0.69 3.30 -14.67
CA ASN A 486 -0.28 1.90 -14.81
C ASN A 486 1.15 1.66 -14.30
N LYS A 487 2.05 2.63 -14.51
CA LYS A 487 3.39 2.60 -13.90
C LYS A 487 3.32 2.75 -12.38
N LEU A 488 2.51 3.69 -11.87
CA LEU A 488 2.38 3.95 -10.43
C LEU A 488 1.91 2.72 -9.66
N ILE A 489 0.85 2.06 -10.14
CA ILE A 489 0.23 0.90 -9.46
C ILE A 489 0.93 -0.43 -9.75
N SER A 490 2.04 -0.43 -10.48
CA SER A 490 2.82 -1.64 -10.73
C SER A 490 3.46 -2.14 -9.43
N LEU A 491 3.49 -3.46 -9.24
CA LEU A 491 4.09 -4.06 -8.05
C LEU A 491 5.57 -3.68 -7.92
N GLU A 492 6.28 -3.59 -9.05
CA GLU A 492 7.68 -3.19 -9.08
C GLU A 492 7.89 -1.75 -8.57
N ASN A 493 7.02 -0.81 -8.96
CA ASN A 493 7.11 0.58 -8.50
C ASN A 493 6.71 0.71 -7.02
N ILE A 494 5.67 0.01 -6.58
CA ILE A 494 5.24 0.01 -5.17
C ILE A 494 6.28 -0.67 -4.28
N GLU A 495 6.90 -1.77 -4.71
CA GLU A 495 8.00 -2.42 -3.98
C GLU A 495 9.20 -1.47 -3.87
N LEU A 496 9.64 -0.87 -4.99
CA LEU A 496 10.76 0.08 -4.95
C LEU A 496 10.43 1.28 -4.05
N ALA A 497 9.22 1.81 -4.10
CA ALA A 497 8.77 2.88 -3.21
C ALA A 497 8.80 2.46 -1.74
N TRP A 498 8.39 1.23 -1.41
CA TRP A 498 8.53 0.66 -0.07
C TRP A 498 9.98 0.55 0.39
N VAL A 499 10.88 0.08 -0.47
CA VAL A 499 12.31 0.00 -0.12
C VAL A 499 12.87 1.39 0.22
N LYS A 500 12.52 2.42 -0.58
CA LYS A 500 12.95 3.79 -0.33
C LYS A 500 12.30 4.39 0.92
N ALA A 501 11.01 4.15 1.13
CA ALA A 501 10.28 4.56 2.34
C ALA A 501 10.93 3.96 3.59
N ARG A 502 11.16 2.65 3.57
CA ARG A 502 11.80 1.90 4.64
C ARG A 502 13.17 2.48 5.00
N ASN A 503 14.03 2.72 4.01
CA ASN A 503 15.34 3.30 4.25
C ASN A 503 15.24 4.69 4.90
N ASN A 504 14.35 5.56 4.39
CA ASN A 504 14.14 6.89 4.96
C ASN A 504 13.63 6.84 6.41
N VAL A 505 12.61 6.03 6.68
CA VAL A 505 12.00 5.97 8.01
C VAL A 505 13.01 5.53 9.08
N PHE A 506 13.90 4.58 8.78
CA PHE A 506 14.96 4.20 9.71
C PHE A 506 16.08 5.25 9.87
N ASP A 507 16.26 6.13 8.89
CA ASP A 507 17.23 7.24 8.94
C ASP A 507 16.63 8.52 9.59
N GLU A 508 15.31 8.56 9.85
CA GLU A 508 14.64 9.70 10.46
C GLU A 508 14.91 9.81 11.97
N SER A 509 14.73 11.03 12.49
CA SER A 509 15.00 11.33 13.90
C SER A 509 14.06 10.65 14.90
N PHE A 510 12.92 10.15 14.41
CA PHE A 510 11.89 9.43 15.17
C PHE A 510 11.09 8.57 14.19
N TYR A 511 10.83 7.32 14.54
CA TYR A 511 10.07 6.38 13.71
C TYR A 511 9.32 5.36 14.56
N ASP A 512 8.41 4.61 13.95
CA ASP A 512 7.63 3.54 14.57
C ASP A 512 8.08 2.20 13.99
N GLU A 513 8.97 1.53 14.70
CA GLU A 513 9.60 0.27 14.27
C GLU A 513 8.59 -0.87 14.18
N VAL A 514 7.60 -0.87 15.09
CA VAL A 514 6.55 -1.91 15.11
C VAL A 514 5.66 -1.81 13.87
N GLU A 515 5.38 -0.60 13.36
CA GLU A 515 4.63 -0.42 12.10
C GLU A 515 5.36 -1.08 10.93
N ILE A 516 6.66 -0.81 10.81
CA ILE A 516 7.49 -1.29 9.72
C ILE A 516 7.57 -2.82 9.77
N ARG A 517 7.83 -3.39 10.95
CA ARG A 517 7.95 -4.84 11.14
C ARG A 517 6.62 -5.57 10.91
N LEU A 518 5.49 -5.03 11.36
CA LEU A 518 4.18 -5.61 11.05
C LEU A 518 3.92 -5.60 9.54
N PHE A 519 4.24 -4.48 8.86
CA PHE A 519 4.11 -4.40 7.41
C PHE A 519 4.96 -5.46 6.71
N GLU A 520 6.21 -5.65 7.16
CA GLU A 520 7.19 -6.61 6.62
C GLU A 520 6.81 -8.08 6.85
N ASN A 521 6.20 -8.40 8.00
CA ASN A 521 5.77 -9.75 8.32
C ASN A 521 4.69 -10.28 7.34
N ASN A 522 3.90 -9.40 6.72
CA ASN A 522 2.97 -9.73 5.62
C ASN A 522 3.26 -8.92 4.35
N LEU A 523 4.55 -8.72 4.02
CA LEU A 523 4.98 -7.76 2.98
C LEU A 523 4.26 -7.91 1.63
N ASP A 524 4.15 -9.12 1.08
CA ASP A 524 3.50 -9.33 -0.23
C ASP A 524 2.00 -9.02 -0.18
N GLU A 525 1.31 -9.47 0.86
CA GLU A 525 -0.11 -9.19 1.08
C GLU A 525 -0.35 -7.69 1.24
N ASN A 526 0.52 -6.99 1.98
CA ASN A 526 0.40 -5.57 2.27
C ASN A 526 0.71 -4.69 1.04
N LEU A 527 1.70 -5.05 0.22
CA LEU A 527 1.97 -4.35 -1.05
C LEU A 527 0.81 -4.52 -2.04
N LEU A 528 0.26 -5.74 -2.17
CA LEU A 528 -0.90 -6.00 -3.01
C LEU A 528 -2.15 -5.30 -2.48
N PHE A 529 -2.35 -5.29 -1.16
CA PHE A 529 -3.44 -4.56 -0.52
C PHE A 529 -3.38 -3.06 -0.80
N LEU A 530 -2.18 -2.45 -0.81
CA LEU A 530 -2.00 -1.05 -1.15
C LEU A 530 -2.41 -0.76 -2.61
N ILE A 531 -2.01 -1.63 -3.54
CA ILE A 531 -2.41 -1.55 -4.97
C ILE A 531 -3.92 -1.71 -5.11
N ASP A 532 -4.48 -2.73 -4.46
CA ASP A 532 -5.93 -2.98 -4.48
C ASP A 532 -6.71 -1.82 -3.86
N ASN A 533 -6.20 -1.18 -2.81
CA ASN A 533 -6.81 0.02 -2.23
C ASN A 533 -6.77 1.19 -3.20
N LEU A 534 -5.66 1.45 -3.89
CA LEU A 534 -5.57 2.48 -4.92
C LEU A 534 -6.61 2.27 -6.03
N VAL A 535 -6.81 1.02 -6.46
CA VAL A 535 -7.75 0.68 -7.53
C VAL A 535 -9.20 0.69 -7.07
N ASN A 536 -9.49 0.18 -5.86
CA ASN A 536 -10.86 -0.01 -5.38
C ASN A 536 -11.43 1.21 -4.64
N ARG A 537 -10.56 2.10 -4.12
CA ARG A 537 -10.94 3.33 -3.40
C ARG A 537 -10.56 4.59 -4.20
N LEU A 538 -10.29 4.45 -5.49
CA LEU A 538 -9.96 5.55 -6.38
C LEU A 538 -11.07 6.62 -6.30
N TYR A 539 -10.71 7.87 -6.02
CA TYR A 539 -11.65 8.99 -5.82
C TYR A 539 -12.47 8.94 -4.51
N SER A 540 -12.12 8.07 -3.56
CA SER A 540 -12.71 8.08 -2.21
C SER A 540 -12.16 9.25 -1.39
N ASP A 541 -13.02 9.91 -0.61
CA ASP A 541 -12.58 11.00 0.27
C ASP A 541 -11.75 10.52 1.46
N ASN A 542 -12.09 9.35 2.01
CA ASN A 542 -11.38 8.70 3.11
C ASN A 542 -10.39 7.65 2.58
N PHE A 543 -9.56 8.04 1.61
CA PHE A 543 -8.57 7.14 1.03
C PHE A 543 -7.45 6.83 2.02
N LEU A 544 -6.85 7.87 2.61
CA LEU A 544 -5.93 7.75 3.72
C LEU A 544 -6.71 7.79 5.04
N PRO A 545 -6.31 7.03 6.07
CA PRO A 545 -6.91 7.14 7.39
C PRO A 545 -6.75 8.57 7.95
N SER A 546 -7.84 9.20 8.37
CA SER A 546 -7.79 10.52 9.01
C SER A 546 -7.14 10.42 10.41
N ASN A 547 -6.33 11.42 10.80
CA ASN A 547 -5.76 11.56 12.16
C ASN A 547 -4.78 10.45 12.60
N GLN A 548 -3.92 9.96 11.71
CA GLN A 548 -2.90 8.95 12.07
C GLN A 548 -1.45 9.45 12.08
N ASP A 549 -1.23 10.71 11.70
CA ASP A 549 0.08 11.35 11.80
C ASP A 549 0.42 11.63 13.26
N ILE A 550 1.64 11.26 13.67
CA ILE A 550 2.14 11.65 14.97
C ILE A 550 2.97 12.91 14.83
N GLU A 551 2.52 13.93 15.55
CA GLU A 551 3.12 15.24 15.56
C GLU A 551 4.09 15.38 16.74
N TYR A 552 5.30 15.89 16.48
CA TYR A 552 6.30 16.13 17.54
C TYR A 552 7.20 17.31 17.20
N LYS A 553 7.86 17.87 18.22
CA LYS A 553 8.80 18.99 18.06
C LYS A 553 10.24 18.52 18.20
N PHE A 554 10.95 18.43 17.09
CA PHE A 554 12.38 18.12 17.05
C PHE A 554 13.20 19.26 17.65
N VAL A 555 14.25 18.95 18.41
CA VAL A 555 15.05 19.96 19.13
C VAL A 555 15.82 20.87 18.17
N LYS A 556 15.59 22.19 18.23
CA LYS A 556 16.37 23.22 17.50
C LYS A 556 17.17 24.14 18.43
N GLY A 557 16.95 24.01 19.73
CA GLY A 557 17.61 24.71 20.82
C GLY A 557 16.83 24.46 22.10
N ARG A 558 17.31 24.98 23.24
CA ARG A 558 16.73 24.68 24.57
C ARG A 558 15.20 24.81 24.64
N SER A 559 14.65 25.93 24.17
CA SER A 559 13.19 26.20 24.17
C SER A 559 12.57 26.28 22.78
N LYS A 560 13.31 25.95 21.71
CA LYS A 560 12.84 26.07 20.31
C LYS A 560 12.75 24.69 19.68
N GLY A 561 11.54 24.30 19.28
CA GLY A 561 11.28 23.09 18.51
C GLY A 561 11.09 23.38 17.02
N ARG A 562 11.35 22.38 16.18
CA ARG A 562 10.91 22.32 14.78
C ARG A 562 9.74 21.32 14.71
N PRO A 563 8.56 21.70 14.20
CA PRO A 563 7.48 20.75 14.00
C PRO A 563 7.91 19.68 12.99
N LYS A 564 7.72 18.42 13.36
CA LYS A 564 7.90 17.25 12.52
C LYS A 564 6.66 16.36 12.64
N GLN A 565 6.45 15.55 11.61
CA GLN A 565 5.36 14.59 11.51
C GLN A 565 5.93 13.22 11.15
N LEU A 566 5.40 12.19 11.80
CA LEU A 566 5.60 10.80 11.44
C LEU A 566 4.34 10.32 10.72
N THR A 567 4.44 10.19 9.39
CA THR A 567 3.39 9.70 8.50
C THR A 567 3.31 8.18 8.51
N ARG A 568 2.13 7.63 8.18
CA ARG A 568 1.94 6.18 7.97
C ARG A 568 2.88 5.66 6.88
N LEU A 569 3.40 4.45 7.07
CA LEU A 569 4.29 3.83 6.09
C LEU A 569 3.61 3.72 4.71
N GLU A 570 2.32 3.36 4.68
CA GLU A 570 1.50 3.34 3.46
C GLU A 570 1.52 4.68 2.73
N GLU A 571 1.37 5.79 3.46
CA GLU A 571 1.37 7.13 2.87
C GLU A 571 2.74 7.49 2.29
N GLU A 572 3.81 7.18 3.02
CA GLU A 572 5.19 7.42 2.57
C GLU A 572 5.50 6.61 1.30
N ILE A 573 5.08 5.35 1.24
CA ILE A 573 5.18 4.49 0.04
C ILE A 573 4.47 5.17 -1.14
N LEU A 574 3.22 5.60 -0.96
CA LEU A 574 2.44 6.21 -2.03
C LEU A 574 3.03 7.54 -2.50
N ALA A 575 3.48 8.39 -1.57
CA ALA A 575 4.12 9.66 -1.90
C ALA A 575 5.38 9.43 -2.76
N ILE A 576 6.20 8.45 -2.39
CA ILE A 576 7.39 8.08 -3.15
C ILE A 576 7.03 7.46 -4.50
N ALA A 577 6.02 6.58 -4.55
CA ALA A 577 5.56 5.93 -5.78
C ALA A 577 5.08 6.95 -6.83
N ILE A 578 4.39 8.02 -6.40
CA ILE A 578 4.02 9.15 -7.27
C ILE A 578 5.29 9.79 -7.83
N LEU A 579 6.25 10.14 -6.97
CA LEU A 579 7.44 10.86 -7.37
C LEU A 579 8.36 10.04 -8.29
N GLN A 580 8.49 8.73 -8.07
CA GLN A 580 9.19 7.82 -8.99
C GLN A 580 8.51 7.75 -10.38
N THR A 581 7.19 7.92 -10.41
CA THR A 581 6.39 7.86 -11.64
C THR A 581 6.55 9.13 -12.47
N ILE A 582 6.39 10.30 -11.85
CA ILE A 582 6.35 11.60 -12.54
C ILE A 582 7.69 12.34 -12.53
N GLY A 583 8.47 12.20 -11.46
CA GLY A 583 9.67 12.99 -11.15
C GLY A 583 10.79 12.84 -12.18
N LEU A 584 11.00 11.62 -12.67
CA LEU A 584 12.08 11.29 -13.61
C LEU A 584 11.80 11.71 -15.07
N LYS A 585 10.64 12.31 -15.37
CA LYS A 585 10.28 12.73 -16.73
C LYS A 585 10.96 14.02 -17.17
N LYS A 586 11.41 14.84 -16.23
CA LYS A 586 12.00 16.15 -16.51
C LYS A 586 13.38 16.26 -15.89
N ASP A 587 14.29 16.87 -16.66
CA ASP A 587 15.61 17.24 -16.20
C ASP A 587 15.49 18.51 -15.34
N LEU A 588 15.43 18.33 -14.02
CA LEU A 588 15.38 19.39 -13.02
C LEU A 588 16.79 19.59 -12.43
N ASP A 589 17.42 20.71 -12.74
CA ASP A 589 18.77 21.05 -12.26
C ASP A 589 18.73 21.66 -10.84
N PHE A 590 18.32 20.85 -9.86
CA PHE A 590 18.38 21.24 -8.45
C PHE A 590 19.72 20.84 -7.84
N TYR A 591 20.25 21.69 -6.95
CA TYR A 591 21.36 21.29 -6.08
C TYR A 591 20.90 20.31 -5.01
N SER A 592 19.77 20.56 -4.34
CA SER A 592 19.24 19.69 -3.30
C SER A 592 18.16 18.75 -3.84
N TYR A 593 17.95 17.60 -3.18
CA TYR A 593 16.87 16.66 -3.50
C TYR A 593 16.79 16.30 -4.99
N GLN A 594 17.94 16.19 -5.64
CA GLN A 594 18.04 15.73 -7.02
C GLN A 594 17.68 14.25 -7.07
N LEU A 595 16.64 13.90 -7.83
CA LEU A 595 16.18 12.51 -7.94
C LEU A 595 17.24 11.62 -8.56
N LYS A 596 17.39 10.43 -7.99
CA LYS A 596 18.30 9.41 -8.49
C LYS A 596 17.57 8.50 -9.46
N GLU A 597 18.13 8.33 -10.66
CA GLU A 597 17.52 7.49 -11.72
C GLU A 597 17.67 5.99 -11.43
N GLU A 598 18.74 5.57 -10.74
CA GLU A 598 18.95 4.16 -10.45
C GLU A 598 17.90 3.60 -9.47
N GLN A 599 17.55 2.33 -9.70
CA GLN A 599 16.68 1.56 -8.82
C GLN A 599 17.44 1.10 -7.57
N THR A 600 17.77 2.05 -6.70
CA THR A 600 18.38 1.82 -5.39
C THR A 600 17.46 2.27 -4.25
N GLU A 601 17.78 1.88 -3.03
CA GLU A 601 17.09 2.32 -1.80
C GLU A 601 17.15 3.83 -1.56
N ASP A 602 18.09 4.54 -2.18
CA ASP A 602 18.16 6.01 -2.14
C ASP A 602 17.17 6.63 -3.14
N LEU A 603 16.34 7.59 -2.70
CA LEU A 603 15.49 8.40 -3.60
C LEU A 603 16.27 9.52 -4.30
N TYR A 604 17.23 10.10 -3.60
CA TYR A 604 17.99 11.25 -4.06
C TYR A 604 19.47 10.93 -4.20
N GLU A 605 20.15 11.76 -4.99
CA GLU A 605 21.60 11.86 -4.97
C GLU A 605 22.11 12.29 -3.60
N ASP A 606 23.35 11.89 -3.28
CA ASP A 606 23.99 12.23 -1.99
C ASP A 606 24.00 13.75 -1.78
N TYR A 607 23.42 14.19 -0.66
CA TYR A 607 23.24 15.61 -0.36
C TYR A 607 24.57 16.34 -0.21
N PHE A 608 25.63 15.68 0.29
CA PHE A 608 26.85 16.38 0.69
C PHE A 608 27.71 16.82 -0.52
N PRO A 609 27.99 15.95 -1.53
CA PRO A 609 28.60 16.38 -2.79
C PRO A 609 27.83 17.52 -3.47
N ASN A 610 26.51 17.43 -3.46
CA ASN A 610 25.63 18.41 -4.07
C ASN A 610 25.61 19.76 -3.33
N TYR A 611 25.66 19.75 -1.99
CA TYR A 611 25.86 20.96 -1.20
C TYR A 611 27.26 21.59 -1.45
N LYS A 612 28.31 20.78 -1.61
CA LYS A 612 29.63 21.28 -2.03
C LYS A 612 29.54 21.94 -3.41
N ARG A 613 28.84 21.32 -4.38
CA ARG A 613 28.59 21.87 -5.72
C ARG A 613 27.92 23.24 -5.65
N PHE A 614 26.91 23.42 -4.80
CA PHE A 614 26.24 24.69 -4.56
C PHE A 614 27.19 25.79 -4.05
N LEU A 615 28.02 25.48 -3.04
CA LEU A 615 28.99 26.43 -2.50
C LEU A 615 30.11 26.75 -3.49
N GLU A 616 30.61 25.76 -4.23
CA GLU A 616 31.64 25.94 -5.25
C GLU A 616 31.15 26.76 -6.45
N ALA A 617 29.93 26.49 -6.91
CA ALA A 617 29.28 27.31 -7.94
C ALA A 617 29.15 28.76 -7.48
N SER A 618 28.69 28.98 -6.23
CA SER A 618 28.57 30.32 -5.64
C SER A 618 29.93 31.04 -5.56
N LYS A 619 31.00 30.35 -5.15
CA LYS A 619 32.37 30.90 -5.14
C LYS A 619 32.87 31.25 -6.54
N LYS A 620 32.64 30.37 -7.52
CA LYS A 620 33.05 30.59 -8.91
C LYS A 620 32.37 31.83 -9.49
N SER A 621 31.07 31.98 -9.24
CA SER A 621 30.27 33.15 -9.62
C SER A 621 30.70 34.43 -8.90
N ALA A 622 31.07 34.33 -7.61
CA ALA A 622 31.62 35.46 -6.85
C ALA A 622 32.95 35.94 -7.48
N ASN A 623 33.84 35.02 -7.85
CA ASN A 623 35.11 35.34 -8.48
C ASN A 623 34.98 35.95 -9.88
N SER A 624 33.90 35.68 -10.62
CA SER A 624 33.66 36.33 -11.93
C SER A 624 33.23 37.79 -11.80
N TYR A 625 32.75 38.23 -10.63
CA TYR A 625 32.41 39.62 -10.33
C TYR A 625 33.25 40.16 -9.15
N PRO A 626 34.58 40.37 -9.30
CA PRO A 626 35.45 40.74 -8.19
C PRO A 626 35.14 42.11 -7.56
N LYS A 627 34.44 42.99 -8.28
CA LYS A 627 33.92 44.28 -7.78
C LYS A 627 32.42 44.23 -7.44
N GLY A 628 31.85 43.05 -7.46
CA GLY A 628 30.45 42.79 -7.15
C GLY A 628 30.19 42.72 -5.66
N ALA A 629 28.95 42.40 -5.33
CA ALA A 629 28.47 42.26 -3.96
C ALA A 629 27.57 41.01 -3.86
N VAL A 630 27.33 40.52 -2.64
CA VAL A 630 26.57 39.29 -2.41
C VAL A 630 25.42 39.53 -1.44
N LEU A 631 24.25 39.02 -1.82
CA LEU A 631 23.09 38.83 -0.94
C LEU A 631 22.99 37.35 -0.60
N ARG A 632 23.08 37.02 0.69
CA ARG A 632 22.79 35.67 1.20
C ARG A 632 21.56 35.76 2.09
N THR A 633 20.56 34.93 1.84
CA THR A 633 19.30 34.96 2.58
C THR A 633 18.67 33.57 2.70
N ASP A 634 17.57 33.51 3.45
CA ASP A 634 16.80 32.34 3.84
C ASP A 634 15.30 32.71 3.76
N ILE A 635 14.42 31.73 3.58
CA ILE A 635 12.97 31.98 3.55
C ILE A 635 12.38 31.72 4.95
N LYS A 636 11.64 32.69 5.47
CA LYS A 636 11.07 32.62 6.82
C LYS A 636 9.99 31.53 6.89
N GLN A 637 10.18 30.56 7.80
CA GLN A 637 9.20 29.49 8.08
C GLN A 637 8.73 28.77 6.82
N TYR A 638 9.65 28.50 5.89
CA TYR A 638 9.29 28.10 4.53
C TYR A 638 8.27 26.95 4.44
N TYR A 639 8.58 25.80 5.05
CA TYR A 639 7.69 24.64 5.07
C TYR A 639 6.35 24.88 5.78
N GLU A 640 6.24 25.89 6.65
CA GLU A 640 5.00 26.23 7.33
C GLU A 640 4.08 27.14 6.49
N LYS A 641 4.60 27.73 5.40
CA LYS A 641 3.90 28.75 4.60
C LYS A 641 3.64 28.37 3.14
N VAL A 642 4.04 27.18 2.71
CA VAL A 642 3.70 26.63 1.37
C VAL A 642 2.18 26.45 1.26
N ILE A 643 1.56 26.93 0.19
CA ILE A 643 0.11 26.74 -0.01
C ILE A 643 -0.11 25.42 -0.74
N GLN A 644 -0.82 24.48 -0.11
CA GLN A 644 -0.92 23.09 -0.59
C GLN A 644 -1.59 22.99 -1.96
N GLN A 645 -2.70 23.70 -2.19
CA GLN A 645 -3.36 23.73 -3.50
C GLN A 645 -2.45 24.28 -4.60
N GLN A 646 -1.73 25.38 -4.32
CA GLN A 646 -0.78 25.94 -5.30
C GLN A 646 0.35 24.98 -5.61
N LEU A 647 0.83 24.24 -4.60
CA LEU A 647 1.86 23.21 -4.81
C LEU A 647 1.35 22.07 -5.71
N VAL A 648 0.10 21.63 -5.53
CA VAL A 648 -0.53 20.64 -6.41
C VAL A 648 -0.58 21.16 -7.84
N ASP A 649 -1.09 22.39 -8.04
CA ASP A 649 -1.20 23.01 -9.37
C ASP A 649 0.17 23.17 -10.06
N ILE A 650 1.18 23.64 -9.31
CA ILE A 650 2.56 23.75 -9.77
C ILE A 650 3.11 22.37 -10.15
N THR A 651 2.86 21.35 -9.34
CA THR A 651 3.36 20.00 -9.61
C THR A 651 2.75 19.41 -10.88
N ILE A 652 1.43 19.53 -11.06
CA ILE A 652 0.73 19.06 -12.27
C ILE A 652 1.33 19.73 -13.51
N LYS A 653 1.45 21.06 -13.49
CA LYS A 653 1.98 21.85 -14.60
C LYS A 653 3.46 21.57 -14.88
N GLU A 654 4.31 21.66 -13.85
CA GLU A 654 5.76 21.54 -13.99
C GLU A 654 6.19 20.10 -14.25
N MET A 655 5.43 19.07 -13.84
CA MET A 655 5.74 17.68 -14.16
C MET A 655 5.03 17.16 -15.41
N GLY A 656 4.09 17.94 -15.97
CA GLY A 656 3.31 17.54 -17.14
C GLY A 656 2.45 16.31 -16.86
N ILE A 657 1.81 16.27 -15.69
CA ILE A 657 0.93 15.16 -15.29
C ILE A 657 -0.33 15.23 -16.16
N ASN A 658 -0.61 14.14 -16.87
CA ASN A 658 -1.82 14.00 -17.68
C ASN A 658 -2.81 13.01 -17.04
N SER A 659 -2.35 12.20 -16.09
CA SER A 659 -3.21 11.28 -15.35
C SER A 659 -4.03 12.00 -14.28
N ILE A 660 -5.35 12.01 -14.50
CA ILE A 660 -6.32 12.53 -13.53
C ILE A 660 -6.32 11.72 -12.21
N ARG A 661 -5.86 10.46 -12.26
CA ARG A 661 -5.73 9.57 -11.09
C ARG A 661 -4.53 9.95 -10.24
N ILE A 662 -3.41 10.28 -10.87
CA ILE A 662 -2.23 10.79 -10.17
C ILE A 662 -2.53 12.17 -9.59
N GLU A 663 -3.21 13.05 -10.33
CA GLU A 663 -3.65 14.35 -9.82
C GLU A 663 -4.51 14.21 -8.56
N TRP A 664 -5.49 13.31 -8.57
CA TRP A 664 -6.30 13.00 -7.39
C TRP A 664 -5.43 12.53 -6.22
N LEU A 665 -4.58 11.53 -6.45
CA LEU A 665 -3.77 10.94 -5.38
C LEU A 665 -2.76 11.95 -4.82
N LEU A 666 -2.13 12.73 -5.69
CA LEU A 666 -1.23 13.83 -5.32
C LEU A 666 -1.96 14.86 -4.44
N SER A 667 -3.20 15.20 -4.79
CA SER A 667 -4.04 16.09 -3.98
C SER A 667 -4.31 15.49 -2.61
N LYS A 668 -4.65 14.19 -2.52
CA LYS A 668 -4.88 13.52 -1.22
C LYS A 668 -3.61 13.44 -0.35
N ILE A 669 -2.43 13.29 -0.96
CA ILE A 669 -1.15 13.24 -0.25
C ILE A 669 -0.72 14.64 0.22
N LEU A 670 -0.85 15.67 -0.61
CA LEU A 670 -0.34 17.02 -0.30
C LEU A 670 -1.34 17.90 0.46
N GLN A 671 -2.64 17.74 0.24
CA GLN A 671 -3.69 18.56 0.86
C GLN A 671 -4.19 17.91 2.14
N GLN A 672 -3.40 18.03 3.20
CA GLN A 672 -3.71 17.46 4.51
C GLN A 672 -3.69 18.53 5.59
N ASN A 673 -4.56 18.37 6.60
CA ASN A 673 -4.55 19.24 7.75
C ASN A 673 -3.33 18.93 8.64
N LEU A 674 -2.51 19.95 8.88
CA LEU A 674 -1.31 19.87 9.70
C LEU A 674 -1.61 20.60 11.03
N ASN A 675 -2.15 19.89 12.02
CA ASN A 675 -2.68 20.47 13.26
C ASN A 675 -1.62 21.16 14.15
N ASN A 676 -0.34 21.06 13.78
CA ASN A 676 0.83 21.55 14.52
C ASN A 676 1.15 23.05 14.39
N GLY A 677 0.12 23.90 14.33
CA GLY A 677 0.26 25.35 14.19
C GLY A 677 0.32 25.84 12.73
N HIS A 678 -0.08 25.00 11.79
CA HIS A 678 -0.37 25.44 10.42
C HIS A 678 -1.81 25.93 10.30
N GLU A 679 -2.05 26.79 9.32
CA GLU A 679 -3.40 27.16 8.90
C GLU A 679 -3.92 26.08 7.92
N ASP A 680 -5.22 25.81 7.92
CA ASP A 680 -5.84 24.83 7.02
C ASP A 680 -5.45 25.09 5.56
N GLY A 681 -4.97 24.06 4.86
CA GLY A 681 -4.52 24.15 3.47
C GLY A 681 -3.14 24.80 3.27
N ILE A 682 -2.41 25.09 4.35
CA ILE A 682 -1.07 25.68 4.33
C ILE A 682 -0.09 24.76 5.07
N GLY A 683 1.12 24.66 4.53
CA GLY A 683 2.23 23.91 5.07
C GLY A 683 2.54 22.64 4.28
N LEU A 684 3.78 22.19 4.42
CA LEU A 684 4.30 20.96 3.83
C LEU A 684 4.87 20.10 4.96
N LYS A 685 4.52 18.80 4.97
CA LYS A 685 4.94 17.86 6.01
C LYS A 685 6.46 17.84 6.18
N GLN A 686 6.95 17.94 7.41
CA GLN A 686 8.39 17.86 7.71
C GLN A 686 8.72 16.50 8.32
N GLY A 687 9.57 15.73 7.65
CA GLY A 687 9.93 14.35 8.06
C GLY A 687 9.62 13.29 6.99
N THR A 688 8.86 13.65 5.96
CA THR A 688 8.64 12.79 4.78
C THR A 688 9.77 12.98 3.77
N LEU A 689 10.10 11.91 3.04
CA LEU A 689 11.20 11.89 2.08
C LEU A 689 10.91 12.80 0.87
N THR A 690 9.64 12.94 0.47
CA THR A 690 9.26 13.65 -0.75
C THR A 690 9.15 15.17 -0.61
N SER A 691 8.96 15.69 0.62
CA SER A 691 8.76 17.13 0.84
C SER A 691 9.90 18.01 0.34
N GLY A 692 11.14 17.53 0.40
CA GLY A 692 12.30 18.28 -0.11
C GLY A 692 12.24 18.55 -1.62
N PHE A 693 11.72 17.59 -2.41
CA PHE A 693 11.51 17.75 -3.84
C PHE A 693 10.42 18.79 -4.13
N TYR A 694 9.25 18.65 -3.49
CA TYR A 694 8.14 19.57 -3.65
C TYR A 694 8.49 21.00 -3.22
N ALA A 695 9.30 21.13 -2.16
CA ALA A 695 9.86 22.39 -1.71
C ALA A 695 10.76 23.04 -2.77
N ASN A 696 11.55 22.27 -3.52
CA ASN A 696 12.31 22.84 -4.64
C ASN A 696 11.43 23.24 -5.81
N LEU A 697 10.43 22.42 -6.13
CA LEU A 697 9.52 22.65 -7.25
C LEU A 697 8.66 23.92 -7.05
N TYR A 698 8.16 24.16 -5.83
CA TYR A 698 7.38 25.35 -5.48
C TYR A 698 8.14 26.65 -5.72
N LEU A 699 9.47 26.66 -5.52
CA LEU A 699 10.33 27.83 -5.70
C LEU A 699 10.88 27.97 -7.13
N LYS A 700 10.60 27.03 -8.03
CA LYS A 700 11.17 27.03 -9.39
C LYS A 700 10.84 28.31 -10.17
N ALA A 701 9.63 28.86 -10.01
CA ALA A 701 9.25 30.11 -10.66
C ALA A 701 10.12 31.31 -10.24
N VAL A 702 10.64 31.30 -9.00
CA VAL A 702 11.57 32.33 -8.51
C VAL A 702 12.93 32.18 -9.19
N ASP A 703 13.41 30.94 -9.34
CA ASP A 703 14.67 30.66 -10.05
C ASP A 703 14.58 31.09 -11.51
N ASP A 704 13.50 30.69 -12.20
CA ASP A 704 13.28 30.99 -13.61
C ASP A 704 13.27 32.50 -13.86
N TYR A 705 12.68 33.29 -12.95
CA TYR A 705 12.70 34.75 -13.03
C TYR A 705 14.13 35.30 -12.98
N PHE A 706 14.92 34.95 -11.96
CA PHE A 706 16.27 35.51 -11.80
C PHE A 706 17.29 34.99 -12.82
N ILE A 707 17.10 33.77 -13.33
CA ILE A 707 17.99 33.15 -14.31
C ILE A 707 17.68 33.64 -15.73
N ASN A 708 16.40 33.77 -16.09
CA ASN A 708 16.01 33.98 -17.49
C ASN A 708 15.60 35.42 -17.83
N GLU A 709 15.15 36.23 -16.87
CA GLU A 709 14.69 37.59 -17.17
C GLU A 709 15.82 38.47 -17.70
N PRO A 710 15.63 39.19 -18.83
CA PRO A 710 16.64 40.09 -19.39
C PRO A 710 17.17 41.13 -18.40
N LYS A 711 16.33 41.55 -17.43
CA LYS A 711 16.71 42.47 -16.35
C LYS A 711 17.89 41.96 -15.54
N TRP A 712 17.94 40.66 -15.24
CA TRP A 712 18.86 40.04 -14.28
C TRP A 712 19.89 39.11 -14.92
N LYS A 713 19.55 38.46 -16.04
CA LYS A 713 20.34 37.41 -16.72
C LYS A 713 21.83 37.71 -16.94
N HIS A 714 22.20 38.98 -17.12
CA HIS A 714 23.58 39.42 -17.34
C HIS A 714 24.16 40.31 -16.22
N LYS A 715 23.40 40.48 -15.14
CA LYS A 715 23.76 41.35 -14.00
C LYS A 715 24.05 40.58 -12.73
N LEU A 716 23.56 39.34 -12.60
CA LEU A 716 23.76 38.53 -11.41
C LEU A 716 23.98 37.05 -11.73
N HIS A 717 24.40 36.31 -10.72
CA HIS A 717 24.35 34.85 -10.67
C HIS A 717 23.48 34.45 -9.47
N PHE A 718 22.50 33.58 -9.72
CA PHE A 718 21.53 33.13 -8.73
C PHE A 718 21.80 31.65 -8.39
N HIS A 719 21.94 31.33 -7.11
CA HIS A 719 22.12 29.98 -6.62
C HIS A 719 21.17 29.73 -5.44
N ARG A 720 20.48 28.59 -5.45
CA ARG A 720 19.53 28.22 -4.40
C ARG A 720 19.72 26.77 -3.96
N TYR A 721 19.67 26.53 -2.66
CA TYR A 721 19.64 25.22 -2.03
C TYR A 721 18.42 25.15 -1.10
N VAL A 722 17.27 24.70 -1.64
CA VAL A 722 15.97 24.80 -0.96
C VAL A 722 15.61 26.25 -0.62
N ASP A 723 15.62 26.62 0.67
CA ASP A 723 15.33 27.96 1.20
C ASP A 723 16.57 28.85 1.31
N ASP A 724 17.77 28.28 1.29
CA ASP A 724 19.04 29.04 1.27
C ASP A 724 19.27 29.63 -0.13
N ILE A 725 19.34 30.96 -0.22
CA ILE A 725 19.55 31.70 -1.47
C ILE A 725 20.85 32.49 -1.39
N ILE A 726 21.69 32.37 -2.42
CA ILE A 726 22.91 33.16 -2.62
C ILE A 726 22.83 33.83 -3.99
N VAL A 727 22.88 35.16 -4.00
CA VAL A 727 22.87 35.96 -5.23
C VAL A 727 24.10 36.84 -5.28
N ILE A 728 24.86 36.71 -6.36
CA ILE A 728 26.05 37.52 -6.62
C ILE A 728 25.69 38.55 -7.68
N VAL A 729 25.74 39.84 -7.34
CA VAL A 729 25.51 40.93 -8.29
C VAL A 729 26.80 41.51 -8.82
N LYS A 730 26.82 41.88 -10.10
CA LYS A 730 27.97 42.52 -10.75
C LYS A 730 28.24 43.92 -10.21
N ASN A 731 27.21 44.65 -9.83
CA ASN A 731 27.28 46.00 -9.28
C ASN A 731 26.54 46.07 -7.94
N GLY A 732 27.23 46.50 -6.88
CA GLY A 732 26.65 46.57 -5.53
C GLY A 732 25.43 47.50 -5.42
N SER A 733 25.29 48.50 -6.30
CA SER A 733 24.09 49.34 -6.34
C SER A 733 22.80 48.57 -6.63
N ASP A 734 22.91 47.40 -7.26
CA ASP A 734 21.76 46.59 -7.66
C ASP A 734 21.18 45.77 -6.49
N ILE A 735 21.88 45.64 -5.35
CA ILE A 735 21.44 44.81 -4.21
C ILE A 735 20.05 45.21 -3.70
N LYS A 736 19.79 46.51 -3.52
CA LYS A 736 18.49 46.97 -3.00
C LYS A 736 17.34 46.65 -3.95
N ILE A 737 17.57 46.82 -5.25
CA ILE A 737 16.57 46.52 -6.28
C ILE A 737 16.35 45.00 -6.35
N LEU A 738 17.43 44.22 -6.26
CA LEU A 738 17.39 42.76 -6.21
C LEU A 738 16.57 42.26 -5.00
N GLU A 739 16.83 42.80 -3.82
CA GLU A 739 16.12 42.43 -2.60
C GLU A 739 14.62 42.68 -2.73
N THR A 740 14.22 43.86 -3.23
CA THR A 740 12.81 44.19 -3.49
C THR A 740 12.19 43.27 -4.54
N ASP A 741 12.89 42.97 -5.63
CA ASP A 741 12.42 42.02 -6.64
C ASP A 741 12.23 40.61 -6.07
N LEU A 742 13.16 40.16 -5.22
CA LEU A 742 13.11 38.85 -4.57
C LEU A 742 11.94 38.78 -3.59
N GLU A 743 11.73 39.83 -2.79
CA GLU A 743 10.55 39.95 -1.91
C GLU A 743 9.25 39.89 -2.71
N ASN A 744 9.16 40.63 -3.81
CA ASN A 744 7.98 40.63 -4.66
C ASN A 744 7.71 39.23 -5.22
N LYS A 745 8.73 38.54 -5.73
CA LYS A 745 8.59 37.18 -6.27
C LYS A 745 8.22 36.15 -5.21
N LEU A 746 8.79 36.25 -4.01
CA LEU A 746 8.37 35.40 -2.89
C LEU A 746 6.94 35.71 -2.45
N SER A 747 6.52 36.97 -2.49
CA SER A 747 5.16 37.37 -2.10
C SER A 747 4.07 36.84 -3.04
N GLU A 748 4.39 36.63 -4.33
CA GLU A 748 3.48 35.95 -5.29
C GLU A 748 3.15 34.52 -4.82
N LEU A 749 4.07 33.87 -4.10
CA LEU A 749 3.91 32.55 -3.47
C LEU A 749 3.46 32.63 -2.00
N LYS A 750 3.12 33.83 -1.51
CA LYS A 750 2.84 34.19 -0.10
C LYS A 750 3.97 33.81 0.88
N LEU A 751 5.21 33.82 0.40
CA LEU A 751 6.41 33.59 1.20
C LEU A 751 7.05 34.93 1.60
N ASN A 752 7.85 34.90 2.67
CA ASN A 752 8.56 36.06 3.17
C ASN A 752 10.05 35.77 3.33
N LEU A 753 10.87 36.77 3.04
CA LEU A 753 12.31 36.72 3.21
C LEU A 753 12.67 36.81 4.71
N ASN A 754 13.66 36.04 5.14
CA ASN A 754 14.09 36.01 6.54
C ASN A 754 15.07 37.14 6.82
N LYS A 755 14.55 38.31 7.17
CA LYS A 755 15.37 39.51 7.45
C LYS A 755 16.44 39.29 8.51
N GLU A 756 16.16 38.48 9.54
CA GLU A 756 17.12 38.20 10.63
C GLU A 756 18.33 37.36 10.17
N LYS A 757 18.15 36.52 9.15
CA LYS A 757 19.23 35.70 8.57
C LYS A 757 19.83 36.29 7.30
N THR A 758 19.34 37.45 6.86
CA THR A 758 19.80 38.07 5.62
C THR A 758 21.14 38.75 5.86
N GLU A 759 22.13 38.38 5.06
CA GLU A 759 23.50 38.84 5.14
C GLU A 759 23.88 39.57 3.85
N TYR A 760 24.49 40.76 4.02
CA TYR A 760 25.02 41.56 2.92
C TYR A 760 26.54 41.57 2.98
N TYR A 761 27.16 41.29 1.84
CA TYR A 761 28.59 41.40 1.64
C TYR A 761 28.86 42.47 0.58
N GLU A 762 29.40 43.61 1.00
CA GLU A 762 29.73 44.73 0.11
C GLU A 762 30.86 44.37 -0.86
N THR A 763 31.75 43.47 -0.45
CA THR A 763 32.85 42.98 -1.28
C THR A 763 32.88 41.45 -1.35
N ILE A 764 33.35 40.91 -2.47
CA ILE A 764 33.55 39.47 -2.64
C ILE A 764 34.57 38.91 -1.63
N SER A 765 35.60 39.69 -1.28
CA SER A 765 36.61 39.30 -0.28
C SER A 765 36.02 38.97 1.08
N ASP A 766 34.92 39.61 1.47
CA ASP A 766 34.26 39.35 2.76
C ASP A 766 33.36 38.10 2.71
N PHE A 767 32.83 37.78 1.53
CA PHE A 767 31.98 36.61 1.31
C PHE A 767 32.80 35.31 1.22
N LEU A 768 33.93 35.30 0.52
CA LEU A 768 34.71 34.09 0.26
C LEU A 768 35.06 33.28 1.54
N PRO A 769 35.49 33.91 2.66
CA PRO A 769 35.74 33.18 3.91
C PRO A 769 34.53 32.43 4.46
N SER A 770 33.31 32.96 4.26
CA SER A 770 32.06 32.36 4.76
C SER A 770 31.67 31.05 4.05
N THR A 771 32.26 30.79 2.89
CA THR A 771 32.02 29.60 2.08
C THR A 771 33.19 28.61 2.14
N LYS A 772 34.28 28.95 2.84
CA LYS A 772 35.48 28.10 2.92
C LYS A 772 35.13 26.77 3.60
N LEU A 773 35.40 25.67 2.90
CA LEU A 773 35.28 24.33 3.45
C LEU A 773 36.47 24.04 4.37
N ASP A 774 36.27 23.19 5.37
CA ASP A 774 37.32 22.84 6.30
C ASP A 774 38.21 21.72 5.72
N GLU A 775 39.31 22.13 5.10
CA GLU A 775 40.29 21.22 4.47
C GLU A 775 40.86 20.20 5.48
N HIS A 776 41.12 20.61 6.72
CA HIS A 776 41.60 19.71 7.76
C HIS A 776 40.56 18.65 8.13
N LEU A 777 39.28 19.02 8.12
CA LEU A 777 38.20 18.07 8.33
C LEU A 777 38.08 17.08 7.17
N ASP A 778 38.23 17.54 5.93
CA ASP A 778 38.23 16.68 4.73
C ASP A 778 39.42 15.68 4.75
N GLU A 779 40.61 16.13 5.14
CA GLU A 779 41.78 15.26 5.33
C GLU A 779 41.55 14.21 6.43
N LEU A 780 41.02 14.63 7.58
CA LEU A 780 40.68 13.72 8.68
C LEU A 780 39.61 12.71 8.27
N ASN A 781 38.59 13.13 7.51
CA ASN A 781 37.57 12.24 6.95
C ASN A 781 38.20 11.17 6.06
N LYS A 782 39.13 11.57 5.18
CA LYS A 782 39.85 10.65 4.31
C LYS A 782 40.71 9.67 5.11
N GLU A 783 41.46 10.17 6.10
CA GLU A 783 42.28 9.36 6.99
C GLU A 783 41.44 8.31 7.76
N PHE A 784 40.32 8.75 8.34
CA PHE A 784 39.36 7.92 9.07
C PHE A 784 38.76 6.83 8.17
N ASN A 785 38.29 7.20 6.98
CA ASN A 785 37.70 6.24 6.04
C ASN A 785 38.74 5.22 5.54
N LEU A 786 39.98 5.64 5.27
CA LEU A 786 41.07 4.74 4.89
C LEU A 786 41.44 3.76 6.00
N MET A 787 41.33 4.17 7.27
CA MET A 787 41.58 3.27 8.41
C MET A 787 40.52 2.17 8.51
N LEU A 788 39.24 2.49 8.29
CA LEU A 788 38.14 1.52 8.36
C LEU A 788 38.02 0.66 7.10
N TYR A 789 38.47 1.16 5.96
CA TYR A 789 38.30 0.53 4.65
C TYR A 789 38.66 -0.97 4.59
N PRO A 790 39.78 -1.44 5.18
CA PRO A 790 40.13 -2.86 5.16
C PRO A 790 39.15 -3.76 5.92
N LEU A 791 38.45 -3.25 6.93
CA LEU A 791 37.42 -4.00 7.67
C LEU A 791 36.22 -4.32 6.78
N TRP A 792 35.85 -3.39 5.89
CA TRP A 792 34.70 -3.58 4.99
C TRP A 792 35.01 -4.50 3.80
N ILE A 793 36.27 -4.56 3.36
CA ILE A 793 36.68 -5.46 2.27
C ILE A 793 36.85 -6.89 2.78
N MET A 794 37.38 -7.04 4.00
CA MET A 794 37.76 -8.31 4.63
C MET A 794 38.88 -9.06 3.86
N ASN A 795 39.35 -10.19 4.39
CA ASN A 795 40.26 -11.08 3.66
C ASN A 795 39.49 -12.04 2.72
N TYR A 796 40.22 -12.86 1.97
CA TYR A 796 39.63 -13.80 1.02
C TYR A 796 38.65 -14.79 1.67
N ASP A 797 39.00 -15.33 2.84
CA ASP A 797 38.20 -16.35 3.53
C ASP A 797 36.84 -15.79 3.96
N TYR A 798 36.83 -14.63 4.61
CA TYR A 798 35.59 -13.96 5.01
C TYR A 798 34.73 -13.61 3.80
N ARG A 799 35.36 -13.05 2.76
CA ARG A 799 34.64 -12.73 1.51
C ARG A 799 33.99 -13.96 0.91
N THR A 800 34.68 -15.10 0.92
CA THR A 800 34.14 -16.36 0.40
C THR A 800 32.88 -16.76 1.16
N GLU A 801 32.88 -16.70 2.49
CA GLU A 801 31.69 -17.01 3.32
C GLU A 801 30.51 -16.06 3.02
N PHE A 802 30.76 -14.76 2.93
CA PHE A 802 29.71 -13.78 2.61
C PHE A 802 29.24 -13.89 1.14
N GLU A 803 30.13 -14.17 0.18
CA GLU A 803 29.79 -14.41 -1.23
C GLU A 803 28.97 -15.70 -1.38
N LEU A 804 29.29 -16.75 -0.62
CA LEU A 804 28.50 -17.97 -0.53
C LEU A 804 27.09 -17.67 -0.01
N ALA A 805 26.97 -17.00 1.15
CA ALA A 805 25.67 -16.63 1.72
C ALA A 805 24.83 -15.77 0.77
N ASN A 806 25.45 -14.81 0.07
CA ASN A 806 24.76 -13.95 -0.88
C ASN A 806 24.36 -14.69 -2.16
N SER A 807 25.23 -15.53 -2.73
CA SER A 807 24.94 -16.27 -3.97
C SER A 807 23.95 -17.43 -3.77
N SER A 808 23.96 -18.07 -2.60
CA SER A 808 22.98 -19.08 -2.22
C SER A 808 21.62 -18.49 -1.82
N HIS A 809 21.51 -17.17 -1.71
CA HIS A 809 20.33 -16.46 -1.19
C HIS A 809 19.94 -16.93 0.23
N ASP A 810 20.93 -17.36 1.03
CA ASP A 810 20.71 -17.76 2.42
C ASP A 810 20.79 -16.56 3.35
N GLU A 811 19.63 -15.94 3.57
CA GLU A 811 19.49 -14.77 4.45
C GLU A 811 19.85 -15.06 5.89
N LYS A 812 19.47 -16.24 6.39
CA LYS A 812 19.74 -16.60 7.78
C LYS A 812 21.25 -16.70 7.99
N LEU A 813 21.96 -17.28 7.03
CA LEU A 813 23.42 -17.31 7.05
C LEU A 813 24.01 -15.90 6.92
N TRP A 814 23.54 -15.08 5.97
CA TRP A 814 24.04 -13.71 5.77
C TRP A 814 23.99 -12.91 7.08
N TRP A 815 22.81 -12.84 7.70
CA TRP A 815 22.63 -12.06 8.93
C TRP A 815 23.32 -12.69 10.14
N LYS A 816 23.45 -14.02 10.21
CA LYS A 816 24.30 -14.68 11.20
C LYS A 816 25.76 -14.24 11.07
N LEU A 817 26.30 -14.22 9.86
CA LEU A 817 27.67 -13.77 9.59
C LEU A 817 27.84 -12.27 9.92
N ILE A 818 26.88 -11.43 9.55
CA ILE A 818 26.86 -10.00 9.92
C ILE A 818 26.89 -9.83 11.43
N LYS A 819 26.03 -10.51 12.18
CA LYS A 819 25.95 -10.41 13.63
C LYS A 819 27.26 -10.85 14.29
N ILE A 820 27.80 -12.01 13.91
CA ILE A 820 29.07 -12.50 14.46
C ILE A 820 30.20 -11.50 14.16
N TYR A 821 30.29 -11.03 12.92
CA TYR A 821 31.35 -10.10 12.54
C TYR A 821 31.20 -8.73 13.22
N GLN A 822 29.97 -8.25 13.41
CA GLN A 822 29.69 -7.07 14.20
C GLN A 822 30.24 -7.22 15.63
N GLN A 823 30.01 -8.34 16.30
CA GLN A 823 30.54 -8.59 17.65
C GLN A 823 32.08 -8.62 17.67
N CYS A 824 32.70 -9.19 16.63
CA CYS A 824 34.15 -9.09 16.43
C CYS A 824 34.61 -7.63 16.34
N LEU A 825 33.94 -6.79 15.56
CA LEU A 825 34.25 -5.36 15.43
C LEU A 825 34.04 -4.58 16.74
N TYR A 826 32.97 -4.88 17.48
CA TYR A 826 32.68 -4.27 18.78
C TYR A 826 33.80 -4.56 19.78
N SER A 827 34.33 -5.79 19.77
CA SER A 827 35.47 -6.17 20.61
C SER A 827 36.75 -5.36 20.32
N LEU A 828 36.86 -4.77 19.12
CA LEU A 828 37.95 -3.87 18.72
C LEU A 828 37.66 -2.39 19.04
N GLY A 829 36.49 -2.08 19.59
CA GLY A 829 35.98 -0.72 19.78
C GLY A 829 35.62 -0.04 18.46
N ILE A 830 35.05 -0.81 17.52
CA ILE A 830 34.43 -0.32 16.29
C ILE A 830 32.93 -0.63 16.36
N TYR A 831 32.11 0.40 16.58
CA TYR A 831 30.67 0.30 16.73
C TYR A 831 29.96 0.62 15.42
N VAL A 832 29.09 -0.28 14.97
CA VAL A 832 28.35 -0.21 13.70
C VAL A 832 27.12 -1.09 13.81
N THR A 833 25.96 -0.64 13.35
CA THR A 833 24.73 -1.44 13.38
C THR A 833 24.81 -2.57 12.34
N GLU A 834 24.06 -3.65 12.55
CA GLU A 834 24.01 -4.80 11.62
C GLU A 834 23.59 -4.37 10.21
N THR A 835 22.59 -3.49 10.10
CA THR A 835 22.08 -2.95 8.83
C THR A 835 23.12 -2.10 8.09
N ARG A 836 23.87 -1.24 8.80
CA ARG A 836 24.96 -0.45 8.22
C ARG A 836 26.13 -1.36 7.81
N LEU A 837 26.47 -2.37 8.61
CA LEU A 837 27.52 -3.33 8.29
C LEU A 837 27.19 -4.16 7.04
N SER A 838 25.95 -4.65 6.94
CA SER A 838 25.42 -5.38 5.78
C SER A 838 25.60 -4.57 4.48
N ARG A 839 25.14 -3.32 4.47
CA ARG A 839 25.31 -2.40 3.32
C ARG A 839 26.78 -2.18 2.97
N LYS A 840 27.65 -1.92 3.96
CA LYS A 840 29.09 -1.71 3.72
C LYS A 840 29.75 -2.94 3.11
N ILE A 841 29.46 -4.14 3.63
CA ILE A 841 30.03 -5.40 3.12
C ILE A 841 29.52 -5.67 1.72
N TYR A 842 28.20 -5.65 1.50
CA TYR A 842 27.60 -5.89 0.19
C TYR A 842 28.14 -4.96 -0.89
N GLN A 843 28.25 -3.66 -0.59
CA GLN A 843 28.87 -2.67 -1.48
C GLN A 843 30.30 -3.05 -1.90
N LYS A 844 31.09 -3.60 -0.98
CA LYS A 844 32.48 -4.03 -1.23
C LYS A 844 32.61 -5.41 -1.83
N LEU A 845 31.59 -6.26 -1.71
CA LEU A 845 31.52 -7.50 -2.47
C LEU A 845 31.37 -7.19 -3.96
N ASN A 846 30.52 -6.22 -4.32
CA ASN A 846 30.14 -5.94 -5.71
C ASN A 846 31.04 -4.93 -6.47
N SER A 847 31.86 -4.10 -5.81
CA SER A 847 32.58 -2.98 -6.46
C SER A 847 33.91 -3.29 -7.21
N ALA A 848 34.20 -4.56 -7.54
CA ALA A 848 35.28 -5.09 -8.42
C ALA A 848 36.80 -4.83 -8.13
N LYS A 849 37.61 -5.86 -8.46
CA LYS A 849 39.06 -6.11 -8.29
C LYS A 849 39.60 -6.10 -6.85
N PHE A 850 39.50 -7.26 -6.20
CA PHE A 850 40.21 -7.62 -4.99
C PHE A 850 41.73 -7.40 -5.15
N ASN A 851 42.31 -6.46 -4.39
CA ASN A 851 43.75 -6.21 -4.38
C ASN A 851 44.35 -6.78 -3.09
N ILE A 852 45.14 -7.84 -3.22
CA ILE A 852 45.76 -8.57 -2.11
C ILE A 852 46.72 -7.69 -1.27
N LYS A 853 47.28 -6.62 -1.86
CA LYS A 853 48.34 -5.80 -1.22
C LYS A 853 47.87 -4.82 -0.12
N GLN A 854 46.58 -4.82 0.24
CA GLN A 854 46.00 -3.88 1.22
C GLN A 854 45.24 -4.56 2.37
N GLN A 855 45.46 -5.86 2.60
CA GLN A 855 44.71 -6.63 3.58
C GLN A 855 45.26 -6.50 4.99
N LEU A 856 44.33 -6.43 5.95
CA LEU A 856 44.59 -6.86 7.32
C LEU A 856 44.59 -8.39 7.36
N GLU A 857 45.35 -8.96 8.28
CA GLU A 857 45.36 -10.40 8.53
C GLU A 857 44.23 -10.76 9.51
N PHE A 858 43.21 -11.49 9.05
CA PHE A 858 42.08 -11.86 9.90
C PHE A 858 42.30 -13.24 10.53
N PRO A 859 42.00 -13.43 11.83
CA PRO A 859 41.80 -14.76 12.39
C PRO A 859 40.66 -15.49 11.67
N SER A 860 40.53 -16.80 11.86
CA SER A 860 39.34 -17.54 11.40
C SER A 860 38.07 -16.88 11.94
N LEU A 861 37.04 -16.78 11.11
CA LEU A 861 35.75 -16.23 11.53
C LEU A 861 35.24 -17.00 12.76
N ALA A 862 34.77 -16.26 13.76
CA ALA A 862 34.21 -16.85 14.97
C ALA A 862 33.02 -17.76 14.63
N THR A 863 32.92 -18.90 15.31
CA THR A 863 31.86 -19.88 15.07
C THR A 863 30.49 -19.42 15.57
N ASP A 864 30.48 -18.59 16.61
CA ASP A 864 29.31 -17.99 17.23
C ASP A 864 29.66 -16.64 17.90
N ASP A 865 28.67 -15.99 18.50
CA ASP A 865 28.79 -14.71 19.21
C ASP A 865 29.13 -14.84 20.70
N ASN A 866 29.60 -16.01 21.16
CA ASN A 866 29.99 -16.23 22.54
C ASN A 866 31.18 -15.34 22.95
N PHE A 867 31.06 -14.69 24.11
CA PHE A 867 32.09 -13.78 24.63
C PHE A 867 33.49 -14.37 24.65
N ILE A 868 33.66 -15.65 25.01
CA ILE A 868 34.98 -16.30 25.07
C ILE A 868 35.58 -16.41 23.66
N ILE A 869 34.78 -16.83 22.68
CA ILE A 869 35.21 -16.98 21.28
C ILE A 869 35.55 -15.62 20.68
N ILE A 870 34.70 -14.61 20.89
CA ILE A 870 34.94 -13.23 20.44
C ILE A 870 36.21 -12.65 21.11
N SER A 871 36.45 -12.92 22.39
CA SER A 871 37.65 -12.46 23.11
C SER A 871 38.94 -13.12 22.59
N GLN A 872 38.88 -14.42 22.26
CA GLN A 872 39.99 -15.13 21.61
C GLN A 872 40.27 -14.55 20.22
N TRP A 873 39.22 -14.33 19.42
CA TRP A 873 39.32 -13.70 18.11
C TRP A 873 39.98 -12.31 18.20
N ASN A 874 39.53 -11.47 19.13
CA ASN A 874 40.08 -10.13 19.38
C ASN A 874 41.58 -10.17 19.69
N SER A 875 41.99 -11.07 20.59
CA SER A 875 43.38 -11.24 21.00
C SER A 875 44.27 -11.63 19.83
N GLN A 876 43.79 -12.52 18.95
CA GLN A 876 44.50 -12.92 17.74
C GLN A 876 44.56 -11.77 16.72
N PHE A 877 43.44 -11.09 16.47
CA PHE A 877 43.38 -9.97 15.53
C PHE A 877 44.35 -8.85 15.92
N LYS A 878 44.41 -8.50 17.20
CA LYS A 878 45.37 -7.49 17.73
C LYS A 878 46.82 -7.89 17.52
N LYS A 879 47.14 -9.19 17.66
CA LYS A 879 48.48 -9.72 17.45
C LYS A 879 48.90 -9.62 15.97
N LEU A 880 47.99 -9.96 15.06
CA LEU A 880 48.23 -9.93 13.62
C LEU A 880 48.31 -8.49 13.06
N ASN A 881 47.49 -7.58 13.59
CA ASN A 881 47.33 -6.22 13.04
C ASN A 881 47.78 -5.11 13.99
N HIS A 882 48.90 -5.30 14.68
CA HIS A 882 49.40 -4.34 15.68
C HIS A 882 49.54 -2.91 15.12
N THR A 883 50.13 -2.75 13.93
CA THR A 883 50.32 -1.44 13.29
C THR A 883 49.00 -0.73 13.01
N TRP A 884 47.97 -1.48 12.59
CA TRP A 884 46.64 -0.92 12.37
C TRP A 884 45.97 -0.51 13.69
N MET A 885 46.13 -1.31 14.75
CA MET A 885 45.62 -0.98 16.09
C MET A 885 46.22 0.31 16.64
N VAL A 886 47.54 0.50 16.49
CA VAL A 886 48.23 1.74 16.85
C VAL A 886 47.64 2.91 16.09
N ARG A 887 47.55 2.81 14.75
CA ARG A 887 46.98 3.86 13.91
C ARG A 887 45.52 4.20 14.26
N LYS A 888 44.68 3.20 14.51
CA LYS A 888 43.27 3.38 14.94
C LYS A 888 43.21 4.21 16.23
N ASN A 889 44.05 3.87 17.21
CA ASN A 889 44.09 4.57 18.49
C ASN A 889 44.63 6.00 18.35
N GLU A 890 45.66 6.22 17.52
CA GLU A 890 46.16 7.56 17.19
C GLU A 890 45.08 8.44 16.57
N ILE A 891 44.30 7.91 15.61
CA ILE A 891 43.18 8.63 14.99
C ILE A 891 42.07 8.90 16.03
N LYS A 892 41.73 7.94 16.89
CA LYS A 892 40.75 8.14 17.99
C LYS A 892 41.18 9.27 18.91
N ILE A 893 42.42 9.26 19.40
CA ILE A 893 42.97 10.31 20.27
C ILE A 893 42.98 11.66 19.58
N LYS A 894 43.39 11.71 18.31
CA LYS A 894 43.35 12.94 17.48
C LYS A 894 41.94 13.52 17.39
N ILE A 895 40.94 12.69 17.11
CA ILE A 895 39.52 13.11 17.03
C ILE A 895 39.03 13.61 18.40
N ILE A 896 39.34 12.89 19.48
CA ILE A 896 38.96 13.27 20.86
C ILE A 896 39.52 14.64 21.21
N ASN A 897 40.80 14.89 20.94
CA ASN A 897 41.44 16.16 21.23
C ASN A 897 40.82 17.30 20.41
N LEU A 898 40.62 17.10 19.10
CA LEU A 898 39.97 18.08 18.24
C LEU A 898 38.53 18.39 18.68
N PHE A 899 37.79 17.37 19.12
CA PHE A 899 36.46 17.53 19.68
C PHE A 899 36.47 18.34 20.98
N LYS A 900 37.34 17.99 21.94
CA LYS A 900 37.47 18.71 23.23
C LYS A 900 37.86 20.17 23.01
N THR A 901 38.82 20.45 22.12
CA THR A 901 39.20 21.82 21.76
C THR A 901 38.02 22.58 21.15
N SER A 902 37.35 21.98 20.16
CA SER A 902 36.21 22.64 19.49
C SER A 902 35.03 22.88 20.43
N PHE A 903 34.78 21.95 21.36
CA PHE A 903 33.76 22.08 22.40
C PHE A 903 34.07 23.24 23.36
N ASN A 904 35.30 23.31 23.87
CA ASN A 904 35.72 24.40 24.77
C ASN A 904 35.62 25.77 24.08
N GLU A 905 36.13 25.88 22.85
CA GLU A 905 35.99 27.13 22.05
C GLU A 905 34.51 27.50 21.83
N LEU A 906 33.64 26.53 21.58
CA LEU A 906 32.20 26.79 21.40
C LEU A 906 31.55 27.30 22.69
N GLN A 907 31.92 26.75 23.85
CA GLN A 907 31.43 27.21 25.15
C GLN A 907 31.88 28.65 25.43
N GLU A 908 33.14 28.97 25.19
CA GLU A 908 33.68 30.33 25.34
C GLU A 908 32.91 31.34 24.47
N ILE A 909 32.73 31.04 23.18
CA ILE A 909 31.98 31.90 22.25
C ILE A 909 30.52 32.06 22.71
N THR A 910 29.90 30.98 23.17
CA THR A 910 28.50 31.02 23.65
C THR A 910 28.36 31.91 24.88
N ILE A 911 29.32 31.87 25.81
CA ILE A 911 29.37 32.74 26.99
C ILE A 911 29.61 34.20 26.57
N MET A 912 30.56 34.45 25.66
CA MET A 912 30.84 35.80 25.15
C MET A 912 29.61 36.44 24.49
N ILE A 913 28.91 35.69 23.63
CA ILE A 913 27.69 36.18 22.96
C ILE A 913 26.59 36.46 23.99
N ARG A 914 26.42 35.60 25.00
CA ARG A 914 25.38 35.77 26.03
C ARG A 914 25.64 36.99 26.93
N ASN A 915 26.90 37.28 27.26
CA ASN A 915 27.25 38.33 28.23
C ASN A 915 27.39 39.73 27.62
N ASN A 916 27.58 39.87 26.30
CA ASN A 916 27.94 41.14 25.64
C ASN A 916 26.99 41.51 24.48
N LEU A 917 25.69 41.22 24.60
CA LEU A 917 24.72 41.41 23.50
C LEU A 917 24.65 42.85 22.95
N ASP A 918 24.91 43.87 23.78
CA ASP A 918 24.76 45.29 23.41
C ASP A 918 26.08 46.02 23.12
N SER A 919 27.25 45.38 23.33
CA SER A 919 28.57 46.04 23.27
C SER A 919 29.45 45.61 22.09
N ILE A 920 29.04 44.61 21.31
CA ILE A 920 29.81 44.04 20.19
C ILE A 920 29.35 44.70 18.87
N SER A 921 30.30 45.13 18.03
CA SER A 921 29.97 45.65 16.71
C SER A 921 29.33 44.59 15.81
N GLU A 922 28.48 44.99 14.85
CA GLU A 922 27.83 44.04 13.92
C GLU A 922 28.85 43.23 13.08
N GLU A 923 30.03 43.80 12.82
CA GLU A 923 31.12 43.08 12.14
C GLU A 923 31.74 41.98 13.03
N GLU A 924 32.01 42.28 14.30
CA GLU A 924 32.53 41.29 15.26
C GLU A 924 31.52 40.18 15.54
N LYS A 925 30.24 40.54 15.70
CA LYS A 925 29.14 39.59 15.86
C LYS A 925 29.03 38.64 14.66
N ARG A 926 29.21 39.16 13.44
CA ARG A 926 29.28 38.34 12.22
C ARG A 926 30.46 37.37 12.25
N LYS A 927 31.67 37.83 12.61
CA LYS A 927 32.87 36.97 12.73
C LYS A 927 32.67 35.86 13.77
N LEU A 928 32.11 36.17 14.93
CA LEU A 928 31.79 35.20 15.98
C LEU A 928 30.76 34.16 15.51
N ASN A 929 29.71 34.59 14.80
CA ASN A 929 28.69 33.69 14.26
C ASN A 929 29.24 32.75 13.17
N ILE A 930 30.16 33.21 12.31
CA ILE A 930 30.86 32.37 11.34
C ILE A 930 31.69 31.30 12.07
N LYS A 931 32.49 31.72 13.06
CA LYS A 931 33.33 30.82 13.85
C LYS A 931 32.48 29.79 14.62
N ARG A 932 31.34 30.21 15.21
CA ARG A 932 30.38 29.30 15.85
C ARG A 932 29.87 28.24 14.86
N ARG A 933 29.39 28.63 13.68
CA ARG A 933 28.90 27.68 12.64
C ARG A 933 29.98 26.67 12.22
N GLN A 934 31.24 27.11 12.11
CA GLN A 934 32.38 26.23 11.81
C GLN A 934 32.61 25.22 12.94
N LEU A 935 32.60 25.66 14.20
CA LEU A 935 32.78 24.79 15.37
C LEU A 935 31.65 23.76 15.50
N GLU A 936 30.40 24.17 15.32
CA GLU A 936 29.26 23.24 15.32
C GLU A 936 29.40 22.18 14.23
N THR A 937 29.84 22.57 13.03
CA THR A 937 30.08 21.64 11.91
C THR A 937 31.19 20.63 12.24
N ARG A 938 32.29 21.10 12.85
CA ARG A 938 33.39 20.25 13.32
C ARG A 938 32.90 19.26 14.38
N ILE A 939 32.19 19.75 15.39
CA ILE A 939 31.64 18.94 16.49
C ILE A 939 30.75 17.83 15.93
N ARG A 940 29.80 18.15 15.03
CA ARG A 940 28.97 17.13 14.35
C ARG A 940 29.82 16.05 13.70
N ALA A 941 30.81 16.47 12.90
CA ALA A 941 31.66 15.55 12.17
C ALA A 941 32.53 14.68 13.09
N TYR A 942 32.95 15.18 14.26
CA TYR A 942 33.68 14.41 15.26
C TYR A 942 32.77 13.46 16.02
N VAL A 943 31.58 13.90 16.45
CA VAL A 943 30.57 13.05 17.11
C VAL A 943 30.21 11.88 16.22
N ASN A 944 29.97 12.08 14.93
CA ASN A 944 29.65 10.99 13.99
C ASN A 944 30.79 9.97 13.83
N LYS A 945 32.05 10.37 14.00
CA LYS A 945 33.20 9.44 14.01
C LYS A 945 33.33 8.73 15.35
N LEU A 946 33.08 9.44 16.45
CA LEU A 946 33.12 8.89 17.80
C LEU A 946 31.96 7.92 18.06
N LEU A 947 30.83 8.07 17.36
CA LEU A 947 29.77 7.08 17.34
C LEU A 947 30.30 5.70 16.87
N ILE A 948 31.29 5.68 15.97
CA ILE A 948 31.96 4.47 15.50
C ILE A 948 33.16 4.07 16.39
N LEU A 949 33.90 5.03 16.96
CA LEU A 949 35.13 4.76 17.72
C LEU A 949 34.95 4.64 19.25
N GLY A 950 33.75 4.94 19.76
CA GLY A 950 33.41 4.95 21.18
C GLY A 950 33.49 6.33 21.83
N PHE A 951 32.63 6.57 22.83
CA PHE A 951 32.48 7.84 23.56
C PHE A 951 33.21 7.89 24.92
N ASP A 952 34.00 6.88 25.29
CA ASP A 952 34.60 6.68 26.62
C ASP A 952 35.18 7.95 27.29
N GLU A 953 35.96 8.74 26.55
CA GLU A 953 36.68 9.91 27.09
C GLU A 953 35.93 11.25 26.92
N VAL A 954 34.74 11.22 26.31
CA VAL A 954 34.02 12.41 25.81
C VAL A 954 32.52 12.42 26.14
N TRP A 955 31.97 11.36 26.73
CA TRP A 955 30.54 11.26 27.01
C TRP A 955 30.02 12.40 27.91
N ILE A 956 30.85 12.94 28.82
CA ILE A 956 30.49 14.09 29.68
C ILE A 956 30.24 15.33 28.83
N GLN A 957 31.10 15.62 27.87
CA GLN A 957 30.92 16.75 26.95
C GLN A 957 29.69 16.54 26.07
N ILE A 958 29.43 15.31 25.62
CA ILE A 958 28.22 14.97 24.86
C ILE A 958 26.97 15.22 25.71
N PHE A 959 26.95 14.77 26.96
CA PHE A 959 25.89 15.07 27.93
C PHE A 959 25.65 16.58 28.04
N ILE A 960 26.71 17.39 28.18
CA ILE A 960 26.59 18.86 28.27
C ILE A 960 26.02 19.45 26.97
N ILE A 961 26.42 18.96 25.79
CA ILE A 961 25.86 19.40 24.51
C ILE A 961 24.38 19.07 24.44
N ILE A 962 23.99 17.84 24.77
CA ILE A 962 22.60 17.38 24.73
C ILE A 962 21.72 18.18 25.70
N CYS A 963 22.20 18.51 26.90
CA CYS A 963 21.47 19.34 27.86
C CYS A 963 21.51 20.85 27.55
N GLY A 964 22.38 21.27 26.62
CA GLY A 964 22.60 22.67 26.26
C GLY A 964 22.01 23.03 24.90
N ASP A 965 22.86 23.09 23.88
CA ASP A 965 22.47 23.37 22.50
C ASP A 965 22.39 22.05 21.72
N SER A 966 21.38 21.23 22.01
CA SER A 966 21.26 19.86 21.52
C SER A 966 21.23 19.80 19.99
N PHE A 967 20.79 20.87 19.31
CA PHE A 967 20.75 20.97 17.85
C PHE A 967 22.13 20.95 17.19
N VAL A 968 23.20 21.15 17.97
CA VAL A 968 24.55 20.88 17.48
C VAL A 968 24.65 19.42 17.04
N ILE A 969 23.99 18.47 17.71
CA ILE A 969 23.90 17.07 17.31
C ILE A 969 22.62 16.87 16.48
N ARG A 970 22.76 16.62 15.18
CA ARG A 970 21.61 16.41 14.28
C ARG A 970 20.98 15.03 14.43
N ASP A 971 21.81 14.00 14.63
CA ASP A 971 21.38 12.60 14.71
C ASP A 971 21.26 12.17 16.18
N LEU A 972 20.41 12.88 16.95
CA LEU A 972 20.36 12.75 18.40
C LEU A 972 19.97 11.34 18.87
N LEU A 973 19.04 10.69 18.17
CA LEU A 973 18.64 9.31 18.43
C LEU A 973 19.85 8.35 18.35
N ASP A 974 20.58 8.37 17.24
CA ASP A 974 21.78 7.56 17.02
C ASP A 974 22.84 7.77 18.11
N VAL A 975 23.04 9.03 18.54
CA VAL A 975 24.02 9.34 19.60
C VAL A 975 23.59 8.81 20.96
N ILE A 976 22.31 8.93 21.34
CA ILE A 976 21.80 8.43 22.62
C ILE A 976 21.78 6.90 22.64
N VAL A 977 21.30 6.26 21.57
CA VAL A 977 21.38 4.79 21.40
C VAL A 977 22.84 4.32 21.38
N GLY A 978 23.73 5.09 20.77
CA GLY A 978 25.18 4.87 20.78
C GLY A 978 25.75 4.89 22.19
N LEU A 979 25.39 5.87 23.02
CA LEU A 979 25.82 5.92 24.43
C LEU A 979 25.35 4.67 25.19
N ALA A 980 24.09 4.25 25.02
CA ALA A 980 23.55 3.07 25.68
C ALA A 980 24.26 1.78 25.24
N SER A 981 24.35 1.53 23.92
CA SER A 981 24.98 0.34 23.34
C SER A 981 26.48 0.23 23.60
N GLN A 982 27.17 1.35 23.82
CA GLN A 982 28.58 1.39 24.22
C GLN A 982 28.79 1.20 25.74
N GLY A 983 27.71 1.07 26.52
CA GLY A 983 27.78 0.80 27.96
C GLY A 983 27.88 2.04 28.85
N HIS A 984 27.57 3.24 28.33
CA HIS A 984 27.52 4.46 29.13
C HIS A 984 26.19 4.62 29.88
N THR A 985 25.81 3.63 30.69
CA THR A 985 24.55 3.62 31.45
C THR A 985 24.39 4.88 32.33
N ASP A 986 25.46 5.35 32.96
CA ASP A 986 25.45 6.57 33.77
C ASP A 986 25.07 7.82 32.97
N ALA A 987 25.43 7.87 31.68
CA ALA A 987 25.05 8.98 30.81
C ALA A 987 23.55 8.97 30.54
N ILE A 988 22.97 7.79 30.28
CA ILE A 988 21.54 7.61 30.04
C ILE A 988 20.73 7.97 31.29
N THR A 989 21.12 7.49 32.47
CA THR A 989 20.46 7.84 33.74
C THR A 989 20.49 9.34 34.00
N LYS A 990 21.65 10.00 33.82
CA LYS A 990 21.76 11.46 34.01
C LYS A 990 20.93 12.26 33.02
N LEU A 991 20.87 11.83 31.76
CA LEU A 991 20.01 12.47 30.75
C LEU A 991 18.54 12.34 31.13
N TRP A 992 18.12 11.16 31.56
CA TRP A 992 16.74 10.94 32.03
C TRP A 992 16.39 11.86 33.21
N GLU A 993 17.22 11.88 34.25
CA GLU A 993 17.03 12.75 35.42
C GLU A 993 16.95 14.24 35.05
N TYR A 994 17.78 14.67 34.10
CA TYR A 994 17.78 16.05 33.61
C TYR A 994 16.46 16.43 32.93
N TYR A 995 15.97 15.59 32.01
CA TYR A 995 14.76 15.84 31.23
C TYR A 995 13.45 15.50 31.96
N GLN A 996 13.53 14.82 33.12
CA GLN A 996 12.41 14.60 34.04
C GLN A 996 12.18 15.80 34.98
N ASN A 997 13.18 16.66 35.20
CA ASN A 997 13.08 17.78 36.13
C ASN A 997 11.95 18.75 35.73
N SER A 998 11.04 19.04 36.66
CA SER A 998 9.81 19.83 36.46
C SER A 998 10.00 21.20 35.76
N SER A 999 11.16 21.83 35.91
CA SER A 999 11.47 23.12 35.27
C SER A 999 11.76 23.04 33.77
N ILE A 1000 12.17 21.87 33.27
CA ILE A 1000 12.53 21.61 31.86
C ILE A 1000 11.51 20.67 31.21
N ALA A 1001 10.90 19.79 32.01
CA ALA A 1001 9.92 18.79 31.56
C ALA A 1001 8.66 19.38 30.91
N THR A 1002 8.43 20.70 31.06
CA THR A 1002 7.32 21.42 30.42
C THR A 1002 7.71 22.10 29.11
N GLU A 1003 9.01 22.12 28.75
CA GLU A 1003 9.46 22.64 27.45
C GLU A 1003 9.14 21.59 26.36
N GLU A 1004 8.41 21.96 25.31
CA GLU A 1004 7.91 21.03 24.29
C GLU A 1004 8.98 20.14 23.61
N PRO A 1005 10.24 20.58 23.34
CA PRO A 1005 11.25 19.70 22.77
C PRO A 1005 11.72 18.57 23.72
N SER A 1006 11.43 18.68 25.02
CA SER A 1006 11.84 17.69 26.02
C SER A 1006 11.13 16.34 25.87
N GLU A 1007 9.89 16.34 25.34
CA GLU A 1007 9.10 15.13 25.08
C GLU A 1007 9.81 14.21 24.08
N TYR A 1008 10.33 14.78 22.99
CA TYR A 1008 11.09 14.05 21.99
C TYR A 1008 12.34 13.40 22.59
N VAL A 1009 13.09 14.15 23.42
CA VAL A 1009 14.31 13.62 24.06
C VAL A 1009 13.97 12.48 25.02
N ARG A 1010 12.90 12.58 25.80
CA ARG A 1010 12.45 11.48 26.68
C ARG A 1010 12.01 10.25 25.88
N ALA A 1011 11.32 10.44 24.75
CA ALA A 1011 10.91 9.33 23.89
C ALA A 1011 12.11 8.54 23.34
N ILE A 1012 13.13 9.21 22.81
CA ILE A 1012 14.34 8.52 22.33
C ILE A 1012 15.22 7.98 23.47
N LEU A 1013 15.16 8.58 24.67
CA LEU A 1013 15.79 7.99 25.86
C LEU A 1013 15.12 6.67 26.22
N LEU A 1014 13.79 6.57 26.20
CA LEU A 1014 13.05 5.31 26.39
C LEU A 1014 13.46 4.22 25.39
N GLU A 1015 13.74 4.59 24.14
CA GLU A 1015 14.28 3.68 23.13
C GLU A 1015 15.69 3.17 23.50
N SER A 1016 16.54 4.03 24.06
CA SER A 1016 17.91 3.66 24.42
C SER A 1016 18.00 2.56 25.49
N PHE A 1017 16.97 2.39 26.33
CA PHE A 1017 16.92 1.34 27.34
C PHE A 1017 17.01 -0.07 26.73
N ARG A 1018 16.58 -0.26 25.47
CA ARG A 1018 16.72 -1.52 24.71
C ARG A 1018 18.17 -2.01 24.63
N PHE A 1019 19.11 -1.08 24.67
CA PHE A 1019 20.53 -1.32 24.37
C PHE A 1019 21.44 -1.20 25.59
N LEU A 1020 20.87 -1.01 26.79
CA LEU A 1020 21.66 -0.99 28.02
C LEU A 1020 22.22 -2.40 28.31
N PRO A 1021 23.52 -2.52 28.69
CA PRO A 1021 24.09 -3.83 29.02
C PRO A 1021 23.42 -4.51 30.21
N ILE A 1022 22.92 -3.71 31.16
CA ILE A 1022 22.21 -4.16 32.35
C ILE A 1022 21.03 -3.20 32.59
N LEU A 1023 19.82 -3.74 32.61
CA LEU A 1023 18.59 -3.02 33.00
C LEU A 1023 18.30 -3.27 34.48
N LYS A 1024 18.19 -2.21 35.27
CA LYS A 1024 17.84 -2.29 36.70
C LYS A 1024 16.32 -2.41 36.86
N SER A 1025 15.85 -2.93 38.00
CA SER A 1025 14.40 -3.04 38.29
C SER A 1025 13.67 -1.69 38.20
N ALA A 1026 14.31 -0.59 38.58
CA ALA A 1026 13.73 0.75 38.48
C ALA A 1026 13.52 1.20 37.03
N ASP A 1027 14.39 0.74 36.11
CA ASP A 1027 14.30 1.05 34.69
C ASP A 1027 13.08 0.34 34.05
N TRP A 1028 12.78 -0.89 34.48
CA TRP A 1028 11.57 -1.62 34.06
C TRP A 1028 10.29 -0.92 34.48
N GLU A 1029 10.21 -0.53 35.75
CA GLU A 1029 9.07 0.23 36.27
C GLU A 1029 8.89 1.55 35.52
N LEU A 1030 9.98 2.22 35.17
CA LEU A 1030 9.94 3.44 34.37
C LEU A 1030 9.34 3.21 32.99
N ILE A 1031 9.74 2.14 32.30
CA ILE A 1031 9.21 1.76 30.98
C ILE A 1031 7.71 1.46 31.08
N PHE A 1032 7.29 0.65 32.05
CA PHE A 1032 5.88 0.28 32.24
C PHE A 1032 4.98 1.48 32.56
N ASN A 1033 5.44 2.37 33.45
CA ASN A 1033 4.71 3.59 33.79
C ASN A 1033 4.63 4.55 32.59
N SER A 1034 5.72 4.69 31.83
CA SER A 1034 5.75 5.56 30.64
C SER A 1034 4.84 5.05 29.51
N ALA A 1035 4.65 3.74 29.40
CA ALA A 1035 3.80 3.12 28.37
C ALA A 1035 2.32 3.52 28.44
N THR A 1036 1.82 3.95 29.60
CA THR A 1036 0.40 4.29 29.80
C THR A 1036 0.18 5.66 30.45
N ALA A 1037 1.08 6.11 31.33
CA ALA A 1037 0.91 7.31 32.14
C ALA A 1037 1.70 8.53 31.65
N ALA A 1038 2.54 8.38 30.61
CA ALA A 1038 3.25 9.53 30.03
C ALA A 1038 2.27 10.55 29.47
N LYS A 1039 2.63 11.84 29.51
CA LYS A 1039 1.79 12.91 28.96
C LYS A 1039 1.79 12.93 27.44
N SER A 1040 2.97 12.70 26.85
CA SER A 1040 3.18 12.74 25.41
C SER A 1040 2.94 11.38 24.76
N ASP A 1041 2.28 11.38 23.60
CA ASP A 1041 1.95 10.15 22.88
C ASP A 1041 3.17 9.49 22.24
N ILE A 1042 4.20 10.27 21.85
CA ILE A 1042 5.47 9.72 21.38
C ILE A 1042 6.25 9.00 22.49
N GLU A 1043 6.11 9.43 23.74
CA GLU A 1043 6.72 8.76 24.90
C GLU A 1043 6.05 7.40 25.15
N LYS A 1044 4.70 7.36 25.14
CA LYS A 1044 3.95 6.10 25.26
C LYS A 1044 4.31 5.13 24.13
N LEU A 1045 4.41 5.63 22.90
CA LEU A 1045 4.79 4.82 21.74
C LEU A 1045 6.18 4.20 21.94
N LYS A 1046 7.21 5.00 22.24
CA LYS A 1046 8.56 4.46 22.44
C LYS A 1046 8.70 3.57 23.66
N ALA A 1047 8.00 3.86 24.75
CA ALA A 1047 7.96 2.98 25.93
C ALA A 1047 7.36 1.61 25.61
N THR A 1048 6.23 1.58 24.89
CA THR A 1048 5.59 0.31 24.49
C THR A 1048 6.44 -0.48 23.48
N GLU A 1049 7.10 0.19 22.53
CA GLU A 1049 8.04 -0.48 21.64
C GLU A 1049 9.25 -1.06 22.39
N THR A 1050 9.80 -0.33 23.37
CA THR A 1050 10.89 -0.82 24.22
C THR A 1050 10.45 -2.03 25.04
N TRP A 1051 9.22 -2.02 25.57
CA TRP A 1051 8.66 -3.19 26.25
C TRP A 1051 8.56 -4.39 25.29
N LEU A 1052 8.00 -4.20 24.09
CA LEU A 1052 7.87 -5.25 23.08
C LEU A 1052 9.23 -5.81 22.64
N TYR A 1053 10.23 -4.96 22.41
CA TYR A 1053 11.59 -5.36 22.06
C TYR A 1053 12.22 -6.26 23.12
N LEU A 1054 12.04 -5.88 24.40
CA LEU A 1054 12.57 -6.64 25.52
C LEU A 1054 11.86 -7.99 25.71
N GLY A 1055 10.58 -8.08 25.30
CA GLY A 1055 9.86 -9.34 25.16
C GLY A 1055 9.92 -10.23 26.40
N HIS A 1056 10.37 -11.48 26.24
CA HIS A 1056 10.45 -12.42 27.36
C HIS A 1056 11.47 -12.01 28.45
N LEU A 1057 12.45 -11.16 28.15
CA LEU A 1057 13.38 -10.63 29.16
C LEU A 1057 12.66 -9.77 30.21
N ALA A 1058 11.56 -9.14 29.81
CA ALA A 1058 10.72 -8.36 30.72
C ALA A 1058 9.81 -9.22 31.60
N LYS A 1059 9.53 -10.48 31.20
CA LYS A 1059 8.53 -11.35 31.83
C LYS A 1059 8.66 -11.46 33.36
N PRO A 1060 9.86 -11.55 33.96
CA PRO A 1060 10.01 -11.59 35.41
C PRO A 1060 9.54 -10.32 36.14
N TYR A 1061 9.46 -9.19 35.44
CA TYR A 1061 9.09 -7.88 35.98
C TYR A 1061 7.64 -7.49 35.67
N VAL A 1062 6.97 -8.18 34.74
CA VAL A 1062 5.58 -7.88 34.38
C VAL A 1062 4.63 -8.33 35.50
N GLN A 1063 3.92 -7.36 36.08
CA GLN A 1063 2.89 -7.59 37.10
C GLN A 1063 1.49 -7.51 36.49
N PRO A 1064 0.47 -8.18 37.07
CA PRO A 1064 -0.92 -8.07 36.61
C PRO A 1064 -1.43 -6.63 36.53
N GLN A 1065 -1.00 -5.74 37.44
CA GLN A 1065 -1.34 -4.32 37.40
C GLN A 1065 -0.84 -3.62 36.13
N HIS A 1066 0.32 -4.03 35.58
CA HIS A 1066 0.86 -3.43 34.35
C HIS A 1066 -0.04 -3.76 33.16
N LEU A 1067 -0.48 -5.01 33.04
CA LEU A 1067 -1.40 -5.43 31.98
C LEU A 1067 -2.78 -4.77 32.15
N GLN A 1068 -3.26 -4.65 33.39
CA GLN A 1068 -4.50 -3.92 33.67
C GLN A 1068 -4.41 -2.44 33.28
N ASN A 1069 -3.26 -1.78 33.47
CA ASN A 1069 -3.05 -0.41 33.01
C ASN A 1069 -3.14 -0.30 31.48
N ILE A 1070 -2.64 -1.30 30.74
CA ILE A 1070 -2.78 -1.37 29.28
C ILE A 1070 -4.25 -1.52 28.87
N VAL A 1071 -5.00 -2.41 29.53
CA VAL A 1071 -6.45 -2.57 29.30
C VAL A 1071 -7.20 -1.28 29.61
N ASN A 1072 -6.86 -0.58 30.69
CA ASN A 1072 -7.46 0.70 31.05
C ASN A 1072 -7.12 1.78 30.01
N ALA A 1073 -5.89 1.81 29.50
CA ALA A 1073 -5.47 2.72 28.45
C ALA A 1073 -6.16 2.43 27.11
N LEU A 1074 -6.42 1.16 26.76
CA LEU A 1074 -7.21 0.79 25.59
C LEU A 1074 -8.67 1.27 25.66
N LYS A 1075 -9.22 1.33 26.88
CA LYS A 1075 -10.60 1.75 27.17
C LYS A 1075 -10.72 3.23 27.55
N SER A 1076 -9.66 4.01 27.42
CA SER A 1076 -9.68 5.43 27.76
C SER A 1076 -10.62 6.22 26.83
N ASP A 1077 -11.10 7.37 27.32
CA ASP A 1077 -11.84 8.35 26.53
C ASP A 1077 -11.08 9.70 26.58
N PRO A 1078 -10.53 10.19 25.46
CA PRO A 1078 -10.57 9.58 24.12
C PRO A 1078 -9.74 8.27 24.04
N PRO A 1079 -10.07 7.37 23.10
CA PRO A 1079 -9.32 6.14 22.88
C PRO A 1079 -7.90 6.44 22.35
N PRO A 1080 -6.92 5.54 22.57
CA PRO A 1080 -5.58 5.71 22.03
C PRO A 1080 -5.61 5.64 20.50
N PHE A 1081 -4.77 6.45 19.85
CA PHE A 1081 -4.58 6.44 18.41
C PHE A 1081 -4.08 5.06 17.92
N THR A 1082 -4.36 4.73 16.67
CA THR A 1082 -4.19 3.39 16.08
C THR A 1082 -2.79 2.79 16.29
N ARG A 1083 -1.73 3.59 16.11
CA ARG A 1083 -0.35 3.11 16.28
C ARG A 1083 -0.01 2.76 17.73
N LEU A 1084 -0.57 3.43 18.73
CA LEU A 1084 -0.39 3.03 20.12
C LEU A 1084 -1.27 1.83 20.47
N LYS A 1085 -2.51 1.82 19.96
CA LYS A 1085 -3.45 0.72 20.13
C LYS A 1085 -2.88 -0.62 19.64
N LYS A 1086 -2.19 -0.64 18.50
CA LYS A 1086 -1.51 -1.86 18.00
C LYS A 1086 -0.47 -2.38 19.00
N ASN A 1087 0.30 -1.50 19.65
CA ASN A 1087 1.34 -1.89 20.59
C ASN A 1087 0.72 -2.48 21.85
N TYR A 1088 -0.39 -1.91 22.32
CA TYR A 1088 -1.16 -2.47 23.42
C TYR A 1088 -1.73 -3.86 23.09
N ILE A 1089 -2.27 -4.05 21.89
CA ILE A 1089 -2.72 -5.37 21.41
C ILE A 1089 -1.57 -6.38 21.43
N LEU A 1090 -0.40 -6.01 20.90
CA LEU A 1090 0.77 -6.88 20.88
C LEU A 1090 1.28 -7.20 22.30
N ILE A 1091 1.33 -6.22 23.21
CA ILE A 1091 1.75 -6.44 24.60
C ILE A 1091 0.82 -7.44 25.28
N LEU A 1092 -0.50 -7.26 25.16
CA LEU A 1092 -1.47 -8.20 25.73
C LEU A 1092 -1.33 -9.58 25.07
N GLY A 1093 -1.25 -9.66 23.74
CA GLY A 1093 -1.02 -10.93 23.03
C GLY A 1093 0.26 -11.66 23.43
N MET A 1094 1.28 -10.95 23.92
CA MET A 1094 2.54 -11.55 24.37
C MET A 1094 2.50 -12.09 25.81
N TYR A 1095 1.68 -11.50 26.70
CA TYR A 1095 1.68 -11.85 28.13
C TYR A 1095 0.38 -12.45 28.65
N ASP A 1096 -0.76 -12.02 28.12
CA ASP A 1096 -2.09 -12.47 28.53
C ASP A 1096 -3.11 -12.23 27.40
N TYR A 1097 -3.22 -13.23 26.52
CA TYR A 1097 -4.09 -13.17 25.33
C TYR A 1097 -5.58 -13.10 25.71
N GLU A 1098 -6.00 -13.67 26.84
CA GLU A 1098 -7.41 -13.64 27.28
C GLU A 1098 -7.90 -12.20 27.53
N LEU A 1099 -6.99 -11.27 27.87
CA LEU A 1099 -7.32 -9.84 28.02
C LEU A 1099 -7.60 -9.12 26.71
N LEU A 1100 -7.33 -9.75 25.56
CA LEU A 1100 -7.71 -9.23 24.24
C LEU A 1100 -9.21 -9.45 23.95
N ASP A 1101 -9.84 -10.43 24.62
CA ASP A 1101 -11.26 -10.70 24.43
C ASP A 1101 -12.07 -9.47 24.87
N ASN A 1102 -12.88 -8.94 23.96
CA ASN A 1102 -13.73 -7.75 24.12
C ASN A 1102 -13.05 -6.37 23.98
N ILE A 1103 -11.93 -6.25 23.27
CA ILE A 1103 -11.41 -4.92 22.87
C ILE A 1103 -12.41 -4.23 21.93
N PRO A 1104 -12.86 -2.98 22.23
CA PRO A 1104 -13.73 -2.24 21.35
C PRO A 1104 -12.94 -1.75 20.13
N LEU A 1105 -13.22 -2.32 18.96
CA LEU A 1105 -12.70 -1.87 17.66
C LEU A 1105 -13.85 -1.30 16.83
N SER A 1106 -13.64 -0.08 16.34
CA SER A 1106 -14.52 0.54 15.35
C SER A 1106 -14.47 -0.22 14.02
N SER A 1107 -15.47 -0.01 13.16
CA SER A 1107 -15.51 -0.62 11.82
C SER A 1107 -14.32 -0.19 10.95
N GLU A 1108 -13.78 1.01 11.15
CA GLU A 1108 -12.59 1.49 10.44
C GLU A 1108 -11.33 0.77 10.92
N GLU A 1109 -11.15 0.64 12.24
CA GLU A 1109 -10.01 -0.06 12.83
C GLU A 1109 -9.97 -1.55 12.47
N LYS A 1110 -11.13 -2.20 12.35
CA LYS A 1110 -11.22 -3.59 11.88
C LYS A 1110 -10.71 -3.77 10.44
N ASN A 1111 -10.68 -2.70 9.65
CA ASN A 1111 -10.19 -2.71 8.26
C ASN A 1111 -8.80 -2.07 8.11
N ASP A 1112 -8.16 -1.60 9.19
CA ASP A 1112 -6.78 -1.07 9.17
C ASP A 1112 -5.78 -2.23 9.25
N TYR A 1113 -4.81 -2.26 8.33
CA TYR A 1113 -3.82 -3.34 8.26
C TYR A 1113 -3.01 -3.46 9.55
N LEU A 1114 -2.71 -2.35 10.25
CA LEU A 1114 -1.90 -2.39 11.47
C LEU A 1114 -2.60 -3.12 12.60
N ILE A 1115 -3.90 -2.91 12.76
CA ILE A 1115 -4.68 -3.58 13.80
C ILE A 1115 -4.88 -5.05 13.41
N LYS A 1116 -5.20 -5.33 12.14
CA LYS A 1116 -5.37 -6.69 11.64
C LYS A 1116 -4.09 -7.52 11.79
N ASP A 1117 -2.95 -6.98 11.40
CA ASP A 1117 -1.67 -7.68 11.48
C ASP A 1117 -1.20 -7.83 12.93
N ALA A 1118 -1.47 -6.84 13.79
CA ALA A 1118 -1.20 -6.96 15.22
C ALA A 1118 -2.03 -8.08 15.88
N LEU A 1119 -3.33 -8.19 15.56
CA LEU A 1119 -4.20 -9.26 16.04
C LEU A 1119 -3.75 -10.63 15.53
N LYS A 1120 -3.48 -10.76 14.21
CA LYS A 1120 -2.99 -12.00 13.59
C LYS A 1120 -1.67 -12.47 14.24
N LEU A 1121 -0.76 -11.53 14.53
CA LEU A 1121 0.50 -11.85 15.19
C LEU A 1121 0.30 -12.24 16.66
N ALA A 1122 -0.58 -11.54 17.38
CA ALA A 1122 -0.97 -11.88 18.76
C ALA A 1122 -1.58 -13.29 18.83
N GLU A 1123 -2.53 -13.61 17.95
CA GLU A 1123 -3.17 -14.92 17.80
C GLU A 1123 -2.17 -16.04 17.53
N SER A 1124 -1.14 -15.76 16.72
CA SER A 1124 -0.12 -16.76 16.41
C SER A 1124 0.84 -17.08 17.56
N GLY A 1125 0.82 -16.29 18.65
CA GLY A 1125 1.76 -16.42 19.78
C GLY A 1125 3.20 -16.00 19.47
N LYS A 1126 3.46 -15.37 18.31
CA LYS A 1126 4.81 -15.03 17.81
C LYS A 1126 5.21 -13.58 18.05
N VAL A 1127 4.50 -12.84 18.89
CA VAL A 1127 4.80 -11.41 19.16
C VAL A 1127 6.27 -11.19 19.57
N SER A 1128 6.86 -12.11 20.34
CA SER A 1128 8.26 -11.98 20.80
C SER A 1128 9.31 -12.18 19.68
N GLU A 1129 8.88 -12.54 18.47
CA GLU A 1129 9.73 -12.71 17.29
C GLU A 1129 9.83 -11.43 16.45
N ILE A 1130 8.90 -10.49 16.57
CA ILE A 1130 8.80 -9.32 15.67
C ILE A 1130 10.10 -8.50 15.58
N PHE A 1131 10.79 -8.29 16.70
CA PHE A 1131 12.06 -7.55 16.75
C PHE A 1131 13.29 -8.42 16.45
N LYS A 1132 13.14 -9.75 16.36
CA LYS A 1132 14.19 -10.69 15.95
C LYS A 1132 14.26 -10.84 14.43
N GLU A 1133 13.21 -10.41 13.72
CA GLU A 1133 13.20 -10.41 12.28
C GLU A 1133 14.27 -9.47 11.73
N ILE A 1134 15.00 -10.01 10.77
CA ILE A 1134 16.06 -9.32 10.02
C ILE A 1134 15.46 -8.57 8.85
N GLU A 1135 16.21 -7.63 8.28
CA GLU A 1135 15.77 -6.90 7.09
C GLU A 1135 15.43 -7.87 5.93
N PRO A 1136 14.30 -7.69 5.22
CA PRO A 1136 13.87 -8.63 4.18
C PRO A 1136 14.91 -8.80 3.07
N ALA A 1137 15.09 -10.06 2.61
CA ALA A 1137 16.07 -10.47 1.60
C ALA A 1137 16.11 -9.54 0.37
N ARG A 1138 14.92 -9.23 -0.15
CA ARG A 1138 14.72 -8.42 -1.35
C ARG A 1138 15.14 -6.96 -1.21
N VAL A 1139 15.42 -6.45 0.00
CA VAL A 1139 15.98 -5.11 0.18
C VAL A 1139 17.43 -5.06 -0.30
N ARG A 1140 18.20 -6.14 -0.06
CA ARG A 1140 19.64 -6.18 -0.35
C ARG A 1140 19.99 -5.96 -1.83
N GLN A 1141 19.12 -6.37 -2.76
CA GLN A 1141 19.30 -6.10 -4.20
C GLN A 1141 19.24 -4.62 -4.56
N TYR A 1142 18.58 -3.79 -3.75
CA TYR A 1142 18.46 -2.34 -3.95
C TYR A 1142 19.51 -1.54 -3.20
N TYR A 1143 20.40 -2.18 -2.43
CA TYR A 1143 21.51 -1.48 -1.79
C TYR A 1143 22.31 -0.70 -2.83
N ASN A 1144 22.65 0.55 -2.50
CA ASN A 1144 23.35 1.42 -3.43
C ASN A 1144 24.73 0.84 -3.80
N GLN A 1145 24.85 0.30 -5.02
CA GLN A 1145 26.11 -0.13 -5.59
C GLN A 1145 26.77 1.11 -6.20
N LYS A 1146 27.93 1.54 -5.69
CA LYS A 1146 28.78 2.52 -6.40
C LYS A 1146 29.36 1.88 -7.67
N GLN A 1147 28.53 1.57 -8.66
CA GLN A 1147 29.00 1.39 -10.01
C GLN A 1147 29.39 2.78 -10.51
N LYS A 1148 30.67 2.97 -10.83
CA LYS A 1148 31.05 4.13 -11.65
C LYS A 1148 30.21 4.02 -12.91
N SER A 1149 29.38 5.01 -13.18
CA SER A 1149 28.78 5.23 -14.49
C SER A 1149 29.88 4.99 -15.54
N VAL A 1150 29.73 3.94 -16.33
CA VAL A 1150 30.46 3.82 -17.59
C VAL A 1150 29.82 4.85 -18.49
N THR A 1151 30.19 6.11 -18.29
CA THR A 1151 29.92 7.16 -19.26
C THR A 1151 30.64 6.74 -20.52
N LYS A 1152 29.85 6.40 -21.55
CA LYS A 1152 30.29 6.39 -22.93
C LYS A 1152 31.13 7.63 -23.19
N ASP A 1153 32.25 7.41 -23.85
CA ASP A 1153 33.19 8.40 -24.35
C ASP A 1153 32.55 9.76 -24.64
N LYS A 1154 32.97 10.77 -23.87
CA LYS A 1154 33.11 12.12 -24.39
C LYS A 1154 34.54 12.56 -24.14
N GLN A 1155 35.36 12.35 -25.16
CA GLN A 1155 36.59 13.11 -25.38
C GLN A 1155 36.27 14.60 -25.24
N TYR A 1156 36.78 15.25 -24.21
CA TYR A 1156 37.22 16.64 -24.33
C TYR A 1156 38.54 16.78 -23.59
N SER A 1157 39.57 17.05 -24.40
CA SER A 1157 40.92 17.43 -24.03
C SER A 1157 40.95 18.79 -23.33
N LEU A 1158 41.50 18.85 -22.12
CA LEU A 1158 42.66 19.66 -21.69
C LEU A 1158 42.79 19.64 -20.17
#